data_AF-A0A2V6J6I2-F1
#
_entry.id   AF-A0A2V6J6I2-F1
#
_cell.length_a   1.000
_cell.length_b   1.000
_cell.length_c   1.000
_cell.angle_alpha   90.00
_cell.angle_beta   90.00
_cell.angle_gamma   90.00
#
_symmetry.space_group_name_H-M   'P 1'
#
loop_
_entity.id
_entity.type
_entity.pdbx_description
1 polymer ?
#
loop_
_entity_poly.entity_id
_entity_poly.type
_entity_poly.pdbx_seq_one_letter_code
_entity_poly.pdbx_strand_id
1 'polypeptide(L)'
;MIEVRYERGVYLPQQDFWLDPWDAKSFAFVSHAHSDHIAPHQEVIVSERTARLMRVRLPGSRIEHPLPFGERRSIRGVDLMLLPAGHIFGSAQCLVFAGQETLLYTGDFKLRPGKSAEEPEWRHAETLVMETTFGRPRYRFPPTKEVIDQMVAFCVETIDATEVPVLLGYSLGKAQEILCALEGAGLTPMLHGSVYQITRIYEQLGQSFCKYMRYNRNDVAGKVLICPPSANRSPMLEKIPRKRIALISGWAVDPHAVYRYQVDAAFPLSDHADYDDLLRYVELVQPRRVLTLHGFAAAFASDLRARGLDAWALTEENQMELHFGRREMARKCLPTNSATARLPNESAQQSEFLDFANVGEAIGATPAKLEKIRLLSDYLRGLTGEQLPIVATYFTGRAFAQSDPRILQVGWAVIFRALQEATRIGDSEFHRSAGRHGDAGKTAFEVLDGRTAPHPFSVMESAELFQNLHRARGSIAKAQLLRQRFSVLSPREGQYVVKILTGDLRIGLREGLVEEAISKAFDVSLDEVKQANMLLGDIGRTALLASQKELHSAELSLLRPIKCMLATPEPSADAVWNRFMEAAGIERDQSGSSIPGTVYVEDKFDGIRAQLHRSRDSVEIFSRDLRRITGQFPELVEQARRFDQELIADGEIIAFDKGRRLTFFDLQKRLGRKDDTSDLFAGAAADVPVVFVIFDLLWMNGRSLLKTPLRERREQLGTLVLPPQFHRANVTPARSAAEIEQIFQDARRRLNEGLMIKDSESFYLPGTRGMFWFKLKRELATLDVVVVAAELGHGKRNDVLSDYTFAVRDETTGELLPIGKAYSGLTDVEIAELTEHFKQNTITDHGRYRRVQPNVVLEVAFNSIQPSTRHASGLALRFPRIKAIRRDKNVDSIDTLQYARELAIRSGN
;
A
#
# COMPACT_ATOMS: atom_id res chain seq x y z
N MET A 1 21.20 24.42 24.16
CA MET A 1 20.99 23.76 22.89
C MET A 1 19.64 24.21 22.44
N ILE A 2 19.57 24.80 21.24
CA ILE A 2 18.32 25.27 20.64
C ILE A 2 17.33 24.11 20.66
N GLU A 3 16.14 24.36 21.20
CA GLU A 3 15.10 23.35 21.25
C GLU A 3 14.45 23.23 19.87
N VAL A 4 14.40 22.00 19.36
CA VAL A 4 13.86 21.70 18.03
C VAL A 4 12.73 20.70 18.19
N ARG A 5 11.55 21.07 17.72
CA ARG A 5 10.37 20.20 17.63
C ARG A 5 10.01 19.94 16.17
N TYR A 6 9.28 18.87 15.91
CA TYR A 6 8.80 18.56 14.58
C TYR A 6 7.29 18.32 14.61
N GLU A 7 6.53 19.21 13.97
CA GLU A 7 5.08 19.19 13.93
C GLU A 7 4.63 19.47 12.50
N ARG A 8 4.82 18.49 11.60
CA ARG A 8 4.65 18.65 10.14
C ARG A 8 5.45 19.84 9.60
N GLY A 9 6.70 19.95 10.06
CA GLY A 9 7.59 21.10 9.88
C GLY A 9 8.50 21.23 11.10
N VAL A 10 9.66 21.88 10.96
CA VAL A 10 10.55 22.08 12.11
C VAL A 10 10.12 23.35 12.86
N TYR A 11 9.93 23.25 14.18
CA TYR A 11 9.53 24.36 15.03
C TYR A 11 10.59 24.65 16.07
N LEU A 12 10.93 25.93 16.22
CA LEU A 12 11.85 26.46 17.23
C LEU A 12 11.03 27.25 18.27
N PRO A 13 10.62 26.63 19.41
CA PRO A 13 9.65 27.23 20.32
C PRO A 13 10.14 28.53 20.98
N GLN A 14 11.44 28.66 21.20
CA GLN A 14 12.03 29.83 21.85
C GLN A 14 12.03 31.07 20.95
N GLN A 15 12.04 30.86 19.63
CA GLN A 15 12.01 31.90 18.62
C GLN A 15 10.59 32.07 18.01
N ASP A 16 9.64 31.21 18.41
CA ASP A 16 8.34 31.04 17.75
C ASP A 16 8.45 31.00 16.22
N PHE A 17 9.39 30.18 15.73
CA PHE A 17 9.81 30.19 14.34
C PHE A 17 9.70 28.81 13.69
N TRP A 18 9.02 28.76 12.55
CA TRP A 18 8.83 27.53 11.78
C TRP A 18 9.78 27.48 10.59
N LEU A 19 10.33 26.31 10.28
CA LEU A 19 11.15 26.03 9.10
C LEU A 19 10.43 24.96 8.27
N ASP A 20 10.07 25.32 7.04
CA ASP A 20 9.29 24.51 6.08
C ASP A 20 8.07 23.75 6.67
N PRO A 21 7.13 24.45 7.33
CA PRO A 21 5.88 23.83 7.77
C PRO A 21 4.95 23.50 6.59
N TRP A 22 4.33 22.32 6.65
CA TRP A 22 3.42 21.83 5.61
C TRP A 22 2.07 22.54 5.62
N ASP A 23 1.67 23.07 6.78
CA ASP A 23 0.40 23.77 6.98
C ASP A 23 0.63 25.27 7.16
N ALA A 24 -0.41 26.07 6.91
CA ALA A 24 -0.34 27.52 7.08
C ALA A 24 0.06 27.92 8.51
N LYS A 25 1.02 28.84 8.62
CA LYS A 25 1.54 29.38 9.90
C LYS A 25 1.56 30.90 9.85
N SER A 26 1.60 31.53 11.02
CA SER A 26 1.74 32.97 11.16
C SER A 26 3.09 33.47 10.65
N PHE A 27 4.18 32.77 10.99
CA PHE A 27 5.55 33.16 10.63
C PHE A 27 6.41 31.93 10.35
N ALA A 28 7.03 31.86 9.17
CA ALA A 28 7.82 30.70 8.75
C ALA A 28 9.00 31.06 7.85
N PHE A 29 10.02 30.21 7.81
CA PHE A 29 11.02 30.14 6.75
C PHE A 29 10.54 29.18 5.66
N VAL A 30 10.75 29.57 4.41
CA VAL A 30 10.55 28.71 3.24
C VAL A 30 11.88 28.55 2.52
N SER A 31 12.42 27.33 2.51
CA SER A 31 13.71 27.01 1.89
C SER A 31 13.66 27.15 0.38
N HIS A 32 12.60 26.67 -0.26
CA HIS A 32 12.46 26.67 -1.72
C HIS A 32 11.01 26.50 -2.18
N ALA A 33 10.76 26.71 -3.48
CA ALA A 33 9.42 26.80 -4.05
C ALA A 33 8.86 25.47 -4.61
N HIS A 34 9.22 24.32 -4.03
CA HIS A 34 8.51 23.06 -4.31
C HIS A 34 7.20 22.97 -3.50
N SER A 35 6.27 22.13 -3.95
CA SER A 35 4.88 22.16 -3.46
C SER A 35 4.72 21.61 -2.04
N ASP A 36 5.68 20.82 -1.61
CA ASP A 36 5.88 20.18 -0.32
C ASP A 36 6.59 21.06 0.70
N HIS A 37 7.16 22.20 0.26
CA HIS A 37 7.81 23.20 1.13
C HIS A 37 7.05 24.54 1.18
N ILE A 38 5.97 24.70 0.42
CA ILE A 38 5.17 25.93 0.38
C ILE A 38 3.76 25.70 0.92
N ALA A 39 3.33 26.55 1.84
CA ALA A 39 1.93 26.64 2.26
C ALA A 39 1.50 28.13 2.31
N PRO A 40 0.19 28.44 2.44
CA PRO A 40 -0.29 29.81 2.49
C PRO A 40 -0.02 30.46 3.86
N HIS A 41 1.26 30.57 4.25
CA HIS A 41 1.68 31.28 5.47
C HIS A 41 1.41 32.78 5.35
N GLN A 42 1.15 33.42 6.50
CA GLN A 42 0.85 34.85 6.56
C GLN A 42 2.11 35.71 6.32
N GLU A 43 3.23 35.31 6.93
CA GLU A 43 4.51 36.00 6.86
C GLU A 43 5.65 35.00 6.68
N VAL A 44 6.58 35.27 5.74
CA VAL A 44 7.67 34.34 5.40
C VAL A 44 9.03 35.01 5.30
N ILE A 45 10.07 34.32 5.78
CA ILE A 45 11.47 34.59 5.43
C ILE A 45 11.84 33.66 4.28
N VAL A 46 12.46 34.23 3.24
CA VAL A 46 12.67 33.52 1.97
C VAL A 46 13.82 34.17 1.20
N SER A 47 14.49 33.45 0.30
CA SER A 47 15.44 34.09 -0.63
C SER A 47 14.69 34.93 -1.67
N GLU A 48 15.37 35.92 -2.26
CA GLU A 48 14.76 36.77 -3.30
C GLU A 48 14.24 35.96 -4.49
N ARG A 49 15.00 34.95 -4.92
CA ARG A 49 14.65 34.08 -6.04
C ARG A 49 13.50 33.14 -5.70
N THR A 50 13.53 32.52 -4.51
CA THR A 50 12.43 31.66 -4.05
C THR A 50 11.12 32.47 -3.92
N ALA A 51 11.17 33.70 -3.41
CA ALA A 51 10.00 34.58 -3.33
C ALA A 51 9.34 34.79 -4.70
N ARG A 52 10.16 35.05 -5.74
CA ARG A 52 9.68 35.22 -7.11
C ARG A 52 9.06 33.95 -7.69
N LEU A 53 9.66 32.79 -7.44
CA LEU A 53 9.11 31.50 -7.85
C LEU A 53 7.80 31.17 -7.11
N MET A 54 7.73 31.46 -5.80
CA MET A 54 6.55 31.24 -4.97
C MET A 54 5.34 32.05 -5.45
N ARG A 55 5.51 33.32 -5.84
CA ARG A 55 4.39 34.17 -6.31
C ARG A 55 3.66 33.58 -7.52
N VAL A 56 4.37 32.83 -8.37
CA VAL A 56 3.78 32.16 -9.54
C VAL A 56 3.14 30.83 -9.15
N ARG A 57 3.76 30.07 -8.23
CA ARG A 57 3.31 28.73 -7.86
C ARG A 57 2.22 28.71 -6.79
N LEU A 58 2.19 29.71 -5.91
CA LEU A 58 1.25 29.87 -4.81
C LEU A 58 0.77 31.33 -4.77
N PRO A 59 -0.11 31.73 -5.71
CA PRO A 59 -0.64 33.09 -5.75
C PRO A 59 -1.45 33.36 -4.47
N GLY A 60 -1.29 34.56 -3.92
CA GLY A 60 -1.95 34.98 -2.68
C GLY A 60 -1.25 36.17 -2.04
N SER A 61 -1.91 36.80 -1.07
CA SER A 61 -1.30 37.86 -0.26
C SER A 61 -0.54 37.24 0.91
N ARG A 62 0.73 37.65 1.08
CA ARG A 62 1.58 37.29 2.21
C ARG A 62 2.63 38.39 2.43
N ILE A 63 3.11 38.53 3.66
CA ILE A 63 4.25 39.39 3.96
C ILE A 63 5.51 38.59 3.68
N GLU A 64 6.35 39.05 2.76
CA GLU A 64 7.61 38.39 2.41
C GLU A 64 8.77 39.22 2.97
N HIS A 65 9.74 38.55 3.58
CA HIS A 65 11.04 39.10 3.97
C HIS A 65 12.13 38.46 3.11
N PRO A 66 12.40 38.98 1.90
CA PRO A 66 13.50 38.52 1.07
C PRO A 66 14.84 38.81 1.76
N LEU A 67 15.64 37.77 1.99
CA LEU A 67 16.97 37.91 2.57
C LEU A 67 18.05 37.48 1.54
N PRO A 68 19.04 38.35 1.22
CA PRO A 68 20.19 37.96 0.42
C PRO A 68 21.02 36.89 1.11
N PHE A 69 21.63 36.01 0.31
CA PHE A 69 22.56 35.01 0.84
C PHE A 69 23.78 35.67 1.50
N GLY A 70 24.23 35.10 2.62
CA GLY A 70 25.39 35.59 3.37
C GLY A 70 25.14 36.83 4.23
N GLU A 71 23.94 37.42 4.19
CA GLU A 71 23.58 38.57 5.02
C GLU A 71 22.89 38.12 6.32
N ARG A 72 23.42 38.55 7.47
CA ARG A 72 22.81 38.31 8.78
C ARG A 72 21.80 39.42 9.10
N ARG A 73 20.56 39.06 9.44
CA ARG A 73 19.51 40.00 9.85
C ARG A 73 18.67 39.46 10.99
N SER A 74 18.11 40.39 11.77
CA SER A 74 17.09 40.08 12.77
C SER A 74 15.69 40.41 12.23
N ILE A 75 14.82 39.41 12.16
CA ILE A 75 13.44 39.53 11.69
C ILE A 75 12.53 38.93 12.76
N ARG A 76 11.60 39.73 13.30
CA ARG A 76 10.72 39.34 14.43
C ARG A 76 11.47 38.77 15.64
N GLY A 77 12.67 39.27 15.91
CA GLY A 77 13.51 38.81 17.03
C GLY A 77 14.29 37.52 16.74
N VAL A 78 14.18 36.95 15.54
CA VAL A 78 14.98 35.82 15.07
C VAL A 78 16.18 36.37 14.30
N ASP A 79 17.39 36.12 14.81
CA ASP A 79 18.65 36.48 14.15
C ASP A 79 19.12 35.32 13.28
N LEU A 80 19.24 35.54 11.97
CA LEU A 80 19.51 34.48 11.01
C LEU A 80 20.25 34.97 9.76
N MET A 81 20.78 34.02 9.00
CA MET A 81 21.41 34.20 7.70
C MET A 81 20.97 33.08 6.76
N LEU A 82 20.69 33.42 5.50
CA LEU A 82 20.46 32.39 4.47
C LEU A 82 21.77 32.02 3.77
N LEU A 83 21.93 30.73 3.50
CA LEU A 83 23.03 30.19 2.68
C LEU A 83 22.42 29.46 1.47
N PRO A 84 23.04 29.48 0.28
CA PRO A 84 22.57 28.69 -0.85
C PRO A 84 22.61 27.18 -0.54
N ALA A 85 21.57 26.45 -0.93
CA ALA A 85 21.44 25.00 -0.69
C ALA A 85 21.86 24.14 -1.89
N GLY A 86 21.99 24.72 -3.09
CA GLY A 86 22.39 24.00 -4.31
C GLY A 86 21.35 23.04 -4.89
N HIS A 87 20.14 22.97 -4.32
CA HIS A 87 19.07 22.07 -4.76
C HIS A 87 18.36 22.58 -6.02
N ILE A 88 17.71 23.74 -5.92
CA ILE A 88 17.12 24.48 -7.04
C ILE A 88 17.49 25.96 -6.96
N PHE A 89 17.26 26.72 -8.03
CA PHE A 89 17.59 28.14 -8.06
C PHE A 89 16.85 28.92 -6.97
N GLY A 90 17.62 29.61 -6.13
CA GLY A 90 17.12 30.30 -4.95
C GLY A 90 16.92 29.44 -3.71
N SER A 91 17.13 28.11 -3.80
CA SER A 91 17.02 27.24 -2.62
C SER A 91 17.98 27.67 -1.51
N ALA A 92 17.45 27.75 -0.30
CA ALA A 92 18.11 28.36 0.83
C ALA A 92 18.15 27.42 2.04
N GLN A 93 19.29 27.41 2.70
CA GLN A 93 19.47 26.90 4.05
C GLN A 93 19.34 28.07 5.03
N CYS A 94 18.85 27.82 6.23
CA CYS A 94 18.67 28.84 7.26
C CYS A 94 19.62 28.60 8.43
N LEU A 95 20.60 29.49 8.62
CA LEU A 95 21.46 29.51 9.81
C LEU A 95 20.87 30.47 10.85
N VAL A 96 20.39 29.93 11.96
CA VAL A 96 19.81 30.68 13.07
C VAL A 96 20.85 30.90 14.16
N PHE A 97 20.95 32.11 14.69
CA PHE A 97 21.81 32.50 15.80
C PHE A 97 20.97 32.71 17.06
N ALA A 98 21.19 31.91 18.10
CA ALA A 98 20.51 32.00 19.39
C ALA A 98 21.53 32.10 20.54
N GLY A 99 22.00 33.31 20.82
CA GLY A 99 23.03 33.55 21.84
C GLY A 99 24.39 33.03 21.40
N GLN A 100 24.94 32.06 22.14
CA GLN A 100 26.20 31.37 21.80
C GLN A 100 26.00 30.09 20.98
N GLU A 101 24.76 29.77 20.59
CA GLU A 101 24.44 28.57 19.83
C GLU A 101 23.90 28.94 18.45
N THR A 102 24.16 28.07 17.49
CA THR A 102 23.75 28.19 16.10
C THR A 102 23.13 26.88 15.61
N LEU A 103 22.10 27.03 14.77
CA LEU A 103 21.39 25.93 14.14
C LEU A 103 21.37 26.15 12.64
N LEU A 104 21.87 25.19 11.86
CA LEU A 104 21.76 25.20 10.41
C LEU A 104 20.66 24.23 9.98
N TYR A 105 19.62 24.74 9.35
CA TYR A 105 18.58 23.96 8.69
C TYR A 105 18.80 23.94 7.19
N THR A 106 18.94 22.76 6.59
CA THR A 106 19.31 22.65 5.17
C THR A 106 18.14 22.84 4.22
N GLY A 107 16.93 22.40 4.60
CA GLY A 107 15.91 22.02 3.62
C GLY A 107 16.47 20.97 2.64
N ASP A 108 15.87 20.87 1.46
CA ASP A 108 16.49 20.12 0.37
C ASP A 108 17.77 20.80 -0.12
N PHE A 109 18.84 20.02 -0.22
CA PHE A 109 20.16 20.51 -0.60
C PHE A 109 20.90 19.49 -1.47
N LYS A 110 21.93 19.96 -2.17
CA LYS A 110 22.82 19.14 -3.00
C LYS A 110 24.23 19.72 -2.95
N LEU A 111 25.21 18.86 -2.70
CA LEU A 111 26.62 19.26 -2.61
C LEU A 111 27.32 19.24 -3.98
N ARG A 112 26.94 18.32 -4.87
CA ARG A 112 27.50 18.25 -6.23
C ARG A 112 27.23 19.53 -7.03
N PRO A 113 28.23 20.09 -7.72
CA PRO A 113 28.05 21.31 -8.49
C PRO A 113 27.07 21.11 -9.64
N GLY A 114 26.24 22.12 -9.89
CA GLY A 114 25.30 22.19 -11.01
C GLY A 114 25.21 23.60 -11.55
N LYS A 115 24.83 23.76 -12.82
CA LYS A 115 24.72 25.08 -13.47
C LYS A 115 23.35 25.74 -13.30
N SER A 116 22.35 25.01 -12.80
CA SER A 116 20.95 25.44 -12.71
C SER A 116 20.55 26.03 -11.36
N ALA A 117 21.47 26.09 -10.41
CA ALA A 117 21.27 26.62 -9.06
C ALA A 117 22.59 27.24 -8.55
N GLU A 118 22.52 28.04 -7.50
CA GLU A 118 23.69 28.56 -6.79
C GLU A 118 24.55 27.44 -6.20
N GLU A 119 25.86 27.66 -6.10
CA GLU A 119 26.74 26.69 -5.42
C GLU A 119 26.37 26.60 -3.94
N PRO A 120 26.28 25.38 -3.37
CA PRO A 120 25.95 25.20 -1.97
C PRO A 120 27.05 25.79 -1.09
N GLU A 121 26.65 26.59 -0.10
CA GLU A 121 27.57 27.08 0.93
C GLU A 121 27.21 26.46 2.28
N TRP A 122 28.21 26.31 3.14
CA TRP A 122 28.03 25.83 4.50
C TRP A 122 28.81 26.71 5.48
N ARG A 123 28.38 26.68 6.72
CA ARG A 123 29.07 27.29 7.86
C ARG A 123 29.08 26.29 9.00
N HIS A 124 29.99 26.50 9.93
CA HIS A 124 29.92 25.76 11.20
C HIS A 124 28.60 26.05 11.90
N ALA A 125 27.98 25.01 12.48
CA ALA A 125 26.83 25.15 13.36
C ALA A 125 26.82 24.09 14.46
N GLU A 126 26.47 24.45 15.71
CA GLU A 126 26.44 23.47 16.80
C GLU A 126 25.36 22.39 16.58
N THR A 127 24.22 22.77 15.99
CA THR A 127 23.14 21.85 15.60
C THR A 127 22.90 21.89 14.09
N LEU A 128 23.03 20.75 13.43
CA LEU A 128 22.67 20.59 12.02
C LEU A 128 21.33 19.88 11.92
N VAL A 129 20.34 20.52 11.31
CA VAL A 129 19.06 19.92 10.95
C VAL A 129 19.06 19.70 9.44
N MET A 130 19.13 18.45 8.98
CA MET A 130 19.36 18.13 7.58
C MET A 130 18.38 17.14 6.97
N GLU A 131 18.04 17.39 5.71
CA GLU A 131 17.25 16.49 4.87
C GLU A 131 18.06 15.27 4.44
N THR A 132 17.43 14.09 4.43
CA THR A 132 18.09 12.79 4.19
C THR A 132 17.31 11.90 3.23
N THR A 133 16.77 12.50 2.17
CA THR A 133 16.01 11.83 1.08
C THR A 133 16.67 10.55 0.58
N PHE A 134 18.00 10.57 0.41
CA PHE A 134 18.82 9.43 -0.04
C PHE A 134 19.76 8.88 1.04
N GLY A 135 19.34 8.92 2.32
CA GLY A 135 20.14 8.53 3.49
C GLY A 135 20.44 7.04 3.67
N ARG A 136 20.55 6.22 2.61
CA ARG A 136 21.01 4.82 2.69
C ARG A 136 22.20 4.58 1.77
N PRO A 137 23.16 3.70 2.13
CA PRO A 137 24.35 3.41 1.33
C PRO A 137 24.10 2.99 -0.12
N ARG A 138 22.93 2.42 -0.42
CA ARG A 138 22.56 2.02 -1.79
C ARG A 138 22.25 3.19 -2.74
N TYR A 139 22.05 4.40 -2.21
CA TYR A 139 21.79 5.61 -3.00
C TYR A 139 23.08 6.43 -3.14
N ARG A 140 24.10 5.79 -3.71
CA ARG A 140 25.31 6.45 -4.18
C ARG A 140 25.17 6.68 -5.66
N PHE A 141 25.27 7.93 -6.08
CA PHE A 141 25.02 8.27 -7.48
C PHE A 141 26.30 8.11 -8.31
N PRO A 142 26.18 7.61 -9.55
CA PRO A 142 27.33 7.62 -10.46
C PRO A 142 27.77 9.06 -10.75
N PRO A 143 29.02 9.25 -11.23
CA PRO A 143 29.53 10.58 -11.57
C PRO A 143 28.58 11.35 -12.50
N THR A 144 28.25 12.59 -12.15
CA THR A 144 27.29 13.43 -12.89
C THR A 144 27.60 13.50 -14.38
N LYS A 145 28.88 13.61 -14.74
CA LYS A 145 29.33 13.67 -16.13
C LYS A 145 28.95 12.40 -16.90
N GLU A 146 29.15 11.22 -16.32
CA GLU A 146 28.80 9.95 -16.96
C GLU A 146 27.30 9.85 -17.23
N VAL A 147 26.47 10.28 -16.27
CA VAL A 147 25.01 10.30 -16.43
C VAL A 147 24.57 11.27 -17.51
N ILE A 148 25.18 12.45 -17.58
CA ILE A 148 24.91 13.44 -18.62
C ILE A 148 25.32 12.89 -19.99
N ASP A 149 26.51 12.30 -20.11
CA ASP A 149 27.02 11.74 -21.36
C ASP A 149 26.08 10.61 -21.86
N GLN A 150 25.59 9.74 -20.97
CA GLN A 150 24.60 8.71 -21.29
C GLN A 150 23.24 9.29 -21.72
N MET A 151 22.76 10.33 -21.04
CA MET A 151 21.51 11.01 -21.38
C MET A 151 21.61 11.71 -22.75
N VAL A 152 22.74 12.35 -23.05
CA VAL A 152 23.01 12.98 -24.35
C VAL A 152 23.11 11.93 -25.44
N ALA A 153 23.82 10.82 -25.21
CA ALA A 153 23.89 9.70 -26.15
C ALA A 153 22.50 9.15 -26.47
N PHE A 154 21.66 8.94 -25.45
CA PHE A 154 20.27 8.54 -25.65
C PHE A 154 19.50 9.52 -26.54
N CYS A 155 19.68 10.83 -26.35
CA CYS A 155 19.02 11.84 -27.18
C CYS A 155 19.49 11.78 -28.65
N VAL A 156 20.81 11.69 -28.86
CA VAL A 156 21.42 11.62 -30.21
C VAL A 156 20.96 10.35 -30.93
N GLU A 157 21.08 9.19 -30.29
CA GLU A 157 20.65 7.91 -30.86
C GLU A 157 19.16 7.89 -31.21
N THR A 158 18.32 8.51 -30.38
CA THR A 158 16.87 8.59 -30.63
C THR A 158 16.58 9.48 -31.85
N ILE A 159 17.29 10.60 -32.00
CA ILE A 159 17.15 11.49 -33.15
C ILE A 159 17.66 10.81 -34.43
N ASP A 160 18.80 10.12 -34.36
CA ASP A 160 19.38 9.37 -35.49
C ASP A 160 18.44 8.25 -35.95
N ALA A 161 17.68 7.64 -35.02
CA ALA A 161 16.63 6.68 -35.30
C ALA A 161 15.33 7.31 -35.86
N THR A 162 15.32 8.62 -36.15
CA THR A 162 14.15 9.40 -36.60
C THR A 162 12.99 9.44 -35.58
N GLU A 163 13.31 9.32 -34.30
CA GLU A 163 12.36 9.37 -33.19
C GLU A 163 12.57 10.64 -32.35
N VAL A 164 11.57 11.01 -31.54
CA VAL A 164 11.66 12.19 -30.65
C VAL A 164 12.10 11.74 -29.25
N PRO A 165 13.28 12.16 -28.76
CA PRO A 165 13.66 11.93 -27.37
C PRO A 165 12.83 12.82 -26.44
N VAL A 166 12.24 12.19 -25.42
CA VAL A 166 11.43 12.84 -24.39
C VAL A 166 12.10 12.64 -23.04
N LEU A 167 12.50 13.72 -22.39
CA LEU A 167 13.12 13.70 -21.06
C LEU A 167 12.11 14.14 -20.01
N LEU A 168 11.79 13.25 -19.07
CA LEU A 168 10.87 13.52 -17.97
C LEU A 168 11.65 14.07 -16.76
N GLY A 169 11.35 15.31 -16.38
CA GLY A 169 11.93 15.97 -15.21
C GLY A 169 10.98 17.03 -14.64
N TYR A 170 10.96 17.21 -13.31
CA TYR A 170 10.12 18.21 -12.65
C TYR A 170 10.26 19.60 -13.29
N SER A 171 9.14 20.32 -13.38
CA SER A 171 9.12 21.63 -14.07
C SER A 171 9.94 22.70 -13.37
N LEU A 172 10.21 22.56 -12.07
CA LEU A 172 11.08 23.43 -11.29
C LEU A 172 12.29 22.65 -10.79
N GLY A 173 13.50 23.13 -11.11
CA GLY A 173 14.76 22.50 -10.72
C GLY A 173 15.25 21.53 -11.79
N LYS A 174 14.72 20.30 -11.76
CA LYS A 174 15.16 19.19 -12.62
C LYS A 174 15.18 19.53 -14.12
N ALA A 175 14.13 20.16 -14.64
CA ALA A 175 14.08 20.49 -16.07
C ALA A 175 15.12 21.55 -16.48
N GLN A 176 15.43 22.49 -15.58
CA GLN A 176 16.49 23.47 -15.79
C GLN A 176 17.89 22.83 -15.69
N GLU A 177 18.06 21.84 -14.81
CA GLU A 177 19.28 21.03 -14.75
C GLU A 177 19.49 20.23 -16.05
N ILE A 178 18.44 19.62 -16.60
CA ILE A 178 18.48 18.95 -17.91
C ILE A 178 18.86 19.95 -19.02
N LEU A 179 18.27 21.14 -19.03
CA LEU A 179 18.60 22.19 -20.01
C LEU A 179 20.09 22.58 -19.97
N CYS A 180 20.65 22.76 -18.78
CA CYS A 180 22.08 23.02 -18.61
C CYS A 180 22.95 21.83 -19.03
N ALA A 181 22.50 20.60 -18.80
CA ALA A 181 23.22 19.38 -19.17
C ALA A 181 23.28 19.16 -20.70
N LEU A 182 22.28 19.65 -21.45
CA LEU A 182 22.27 19.59 -22.92
C LEU A 182 23.08 20.72 -23.59
N GLU A 183 23.62 21.66 -22.81
CA GLU A 183 24.43 22.76 -23.33
C GLU A 183 25.69 22.23 -24.04
N GLY A 184 25.95 22.70 -25.26
CA GLY A 184 27.12 22.28 -26.05
C GLY A 184 26.96 20.92 -26.75
N ALA A 185 25.86 20.20 -26.54
CA ALA A 185 25.62 18.89 -27.17
C ALA A 185 25.11 18.96 -28.62
N GLY A 186 24.92 20.16 -29.19
CA GLY A 186 24.33 20.34 -30.53
C GLY A 186 22.84 19.99 -30.64
N LEU A 187 22.19 19.68 -29.52
CA LEU A 187 20.77 19.34 -29.43
C LEU A 187 19.92 20.61 -29.27
N THR A 188 18.69 20.60 -29.79
CA THR A 188 17.74 21.70 -29.61
C THR A 188 16.62 21.28 -28.63
N PRO A 189 16.62 21.78 -27.39
CA PRO A 189 15.56 21.49 -26.42
C PRO A 189 14.23 22.17 -26.79
N MET A 190 13.14 21.44 -26.59
CA MET A 190 11.77 21.90 -26.70
C MET A 190 11.06 21.68 -25.36
N LEU A 191 10.41 22.71 -24.82
CA LEU A 191 9.90 22.71 -23.45
C LEU A 191 8.37 22.61 -23.41
N HIS A 192 7.87 21.70 -22.57
CA HIS A 192 6.47 21.69 -22.15
C HIS A 192 6.06 23.05 -21.54
N GLY A 193 4.78 23.42 -21.63
CA GLY A 193 4.29 24.73 -21.21
C GLY A 193 4.66 25.12 -19.77
N SER A 194 4.54 24.19 -18.82
CA SER A 194 4.93 24.43 -17.42
C SER A 194 6.43 24.63 -17.25
N VAL A 195 7.25 23.84 -17.97
CA VAL A 195 8.71 23.94 -17.94
C VAL A 195 9.15 25.27 -18.55
N TYR A 196 8.58 25.62 -19.71
CA TYR A 196 8.84 26.88 -20.39
C TYR A 196 8.57 28.09 -19.49
N GLN A 197 7.43 28.10 -18.79
CA GLN A 197 7.06 29.18 -17.88
C GLN A 197 8.08 29.36 -16.75
N ILE A 198 8.50 28.27 -16.11
CA ILE A 198 9.49 28.32 -15.03
C ILE A 198 10.87 28.74 -15.54
N THR A 199 11.32 28.19 -16.68
CA THR A 199 12.59 28.58 -17.30
C THR A 199 12.63 30.08 -17.63
N ARG A 200 11.52 30.67 -18.10
CA ARG A 200 11.43 32.12 -18.33
C ARG A 200 11.60 32.94 -17.04
N ILE A 201 11.13 32.45 -15.91
CA ILE A 201 11.32 33.14 -14.62
C ILE A 201 12.79 33.11 -14.21
N TYR A 202 13.48 31.99 -14.43
CA TYR A 202 14.92 31.89 -14.19
C TYR A 202 15.71 32.92 -15.02
N GLU A 203 15.36 33.08 -16.30
CA GLU A 203 15.97 34.09 -17.18
C GLU A 203 15.74 35.53 -16.70
N GLN A 204 14.51 35.84 -16.25
CA GLN A 204 14.19 37.15 -15.68
C GLN A 204 15.00 37.48 -14.41
N LEU A 205 15.51 36.44 -13.75
CA LEU A 205 16.31 36.52 -12.54
C LEU A 205 17.82 36.36 -12.82
N GLY A 206 18.22 36.43 -14.09
CA GLY A 206 19.62 36.50 -14.52
C GLY A 206 20.27 35.16 -14.89
N GLN A 207 19.54 34.05 -14.86
CA GLN A 207 20.07 32.75 -15.30
C GLN A 207 20.09 32.67 -16.84
N SER A 208 21.14 32.09 -17.41
CA SER A 208 21.22 31.81 -18.85
C SER A 208 21.10 30.31 -19.13
N PHE A 209 20.49 29.96 -20.27
CA PHE A 209 20.34 28.60 -20.76
C PHE A 209 20.73 28.51 -22.24
N CYS A 210 20.97 27.29 -22.72
CA CYS A 210 21.10 27.02 -24.15
C CYS A 210 19.82 27.41 -24.91
N LYS A 211 19.92 27.58 -26.24
CA LYS A 211 18.75 27.94 -27.07
C LYS A 211 17.67 26.85 -26.97
N TYR A 212 16.50 27.21 -26.45
CA TYR A 212 15.33 26.32 -26.36
C TYR A 212 14.10 26.94 -27.03
N MET A 213 13.09 26.10 -27.28
CA MET A 213 11.81 26.50 -27.86
C MET A 213 10.64 26.04 -27.01
N ARG A 214 9.49 26.72 -27.10
CA ARG A 214 8.24 26.22 -26.53
C ARG A 214 7.71 25.07 -27.37
N TYR A 215 7.09 24.08 -26.72
CA TYR A 215 6.48 22.95 -27.41
C TYR A 215 5.55 23.36 -28.54
N ASN A 216 5.81 22.84 -29.73
CA ASN A 216 4.98 22.96 -30.91
C ASN A 216 4.78 21.58 -31.53
N ARG A 217 3.53 21.12 -31.56
CA ARG A 217 3.14 19.79 -32.05
C ARG A 217 3.60 19.51 -33.49
N ASN A 218 3.72 20.55 -34.33
CA ASN A 218 4.03 20.41 -35.76
C ASN A 218 5.54 20.43 -36.04
N ASP A 219 6.39 20.62 -35.03
CA ASP A 219 7.83 20.87 -35.21
C ASP A 219 8.69 20.08 -34.20
N VAL A 220 8.29 18.85 -33.86
CA VAL A 220 8.99 18.02 -32.85
C VAL A 220 10.20 17.25 -33.39
N ALA A 221 10.31 17.08 -34.70
CA ALA A 221 11.37 16.30 -35.32
C ALA A 221 12.76 16.93 -35.09
N GLY A 222 13.76 16.09 -34.78
CA GLY A 222 15.15 16.50 -34.54
C GLY A 222 15.38 17.29 -33.24
N LYS A 223 14.41 17.31 -32.31
CA LYS A 223 14.46 18.11 -31.07
C LYS A 223 14.24 17.22 -29.85
N VAL A 224 14.71 17.71 -28.69
CA VAL A 224 14.59 17.01 -27.40
C VAL A 224 13.45 17.61 -26.59
N LEU A 225 12.38 16.84 -26.36
CA LEU A 225 11.23 17.32 -25.60
C LEU A 225 11.43 17.13 -24.10
N ILE A 226 11.49 18.22 -23.33
CA ILE A 226 11.56 18.19 -21.87
C ILE A 226 10.17 18.46 -21.28
N CYS A 227 9.67 17.55 -20.46
CA CYS A 227 8.33 17.66 -19.88
C CYS A 227 8.25 17.11 -18.44
N PRO A 228 7.26 17.54 -17.63
CA PRO A 228 7.09 17.00 -16.29
C PRO A 228 6.71 15.51 -16.33
N PRO A 229 7.04 14.72 -15.29
CA PRO A 229 6.62 13.31 -15.22
C PRO A 229 5.11 13.10 -15.37
N SER A 230 4.28 14.06 -14.95
CA SER A 230 2.82 14.03 -15.14
C SER A 230 2.38 14.11 -16.61
N ALA A 231 3.24 14.59 -17.51
CA ALA A 231 2.99 14.57 -18.95
C ALA A 231 3.20 13.18 -19.57
N ASN A 232 3.79 12.23 -18.84
CA ASN A 232 3.93 10.85 -19.29
C ASN A 232 2.53 10.27 -19.58
N ARG A 233 2.31 9.79 -20.81
CA ARG A 233 1.00 9.32 -21.32
C ARG A 233 -0.09 10.38 -21.41
N SER A 234 0.28 11.66 -21.42
CA SER A 234 -0.65 12.71 -21.79
C SER A 234 -1.03 12.60 -23.28
N PRO A 235 -2.22 13.06 -23.69
CA PRO A 235 -2.60 13.14 -25.10
C PRO A 235 -1.60 13.95 -25.96
N MET A 236 -0.81 14.83 -25.34
CA MET A 236 0.27 15.58 -26.00
C MET A 236 1.39 14.63 -26.45
N LEU A 237 1.88 13.76 -25.57
CA LEU A 237 2.94 12.81 -25.92
C LEU A 237 2.43 11.66 -26.78
N GLU A 238 1.19 11.20 -26.58
CA GLU A 238 0.59 10.13 -27.39
C GLU A 238 0.46 10.51 -28.87
N LYS A 239 0.24 11.80 -29.16
CA LYS A 239 0.21 12.34 -30.52
C LYS A 239 1.58 12.39 -31.21
N ILE A 240 2.67 12.14 -30.49
CA ILE A 240 4.00 11.99 -31.07
C ILE A 240 4.18 10.49 -31.39
N PRO A 241 4.09 10.08 -32.67
CA PRO A 241 3.98 8.68 -33.06
C PRO A 241 5.27 7.89 -32.80
N ARG A 242 6.44 8.51 -33.00
CA ARG A 242 7.76 7.92 -32.77
C ARG A 242 8.50 8.72 -31.71
N LYS A 243 8.66 8.12 -30.53
CA LYS A 243 9.33 8.75 -29.38
C LYS A 243 9.98 7.69 -28.51
N ARG A 244 11.08 8.07 -27.85
CA ARG A 244 11.65 7.34 -26.72
C ARG A 244 11.64 8.25 -25.50
N ILE A 245 11.21 7.71 -24.37
CA ILE A 245 10.98 8.44 -23.14
C ILE A 245 12.03 8.03 -22.12
N ALA A 246 12.73 8.99 -21.53
CA ALA A 246 13.65 8.77 -20.42
C ALA A 246 13.19 9.48 -19.15
N LEU A 247 13.30 8.82 -18.00
CA LEU A 247 13.11 9.45 -16.68
C LEU A 247 14.43 9.98 -16.14
N ILE A 248 14.43 11.23 -15.68
CA ILE A 248 15.59 11.85 -15.04
C ILE A 248 15.27 12.03 -13.54
N SER A 249 15.86 11.21 -12.67
CA SER A 249 15.57 11.22 -11.23
C SER A 249 16.64 10.50 -10.42
N GLY A 250 16.94 10.96 -9.20
CA GLY A 250 17.82 10.22 -8.27
C GLY A 250 17.32 8.81 -7.92
N TRP A 251 16.01 8.54 -8.07
CA TRP A 251 15.45 7.19 -7.90
C TRP A 251 15.84 6.21 -9.02
N ALA A 252 16.39 6.69 -10.14
CA ALA A 252 16.83 5.88 -11.26
C ALA A 252 18.13 5.09 -11.01
N VAL A 253 18.72 5.20 -9.81
CA VAL A 253 19.78 4.28 -9.35
C VAL A 253 19.27 2.84 -9.27
N ASP A 254 17.96 2.66 -9.02
CA ASP A 254 17.34 1.35 -9.06
C ASP A 254 17.21 0.86 -10.52
N PRO A 255 17.81 -0.28 -10.89
CA PRO A 255 17.68 -0.85 -12.24
C PRO A 255 16.23 -1.10 -12.67
N HIS A 256 15.30 -1.23 -11.71
CA HIS A 256 13.88 -1.40 -11.99
C HIS A 256 13.12 -0.10 -12.27
N ALA A 257 13.79 1.06 -12.23
CA ALA A 257 13.15 2.36 -12.46
C ALA A 257 12.46 2.43 -13.84
N VAL A 258 13.07 1.86 -14.88
CA VAL A 258 12.49 1.78 -16.23
C VAL A 258 11.12 1.09 -16.21
N TYR A 259 10.99 -0.02 -15.49
CA TYR A 259 9.72 -0.74 -15.33
C TYR A 259 8.73 -0.01 -14.41
N ARG A 260 9.23 0.55 -13.30
CA ARG A 260 8.41 1.26 -12.30
C ARG A 260 7.73 2.48 -12.92
N TYR A 261 8.49 3.28 -13.67
CA TYR A 261 8.01 4.52 -14.27
C TYR A 261 7.53 4.37 -15.72
N GLN A 262 7.67 3.17 -16.29
CA GLN A 262 7.16 2.80 -17.62
C GLN A 262 7.70 3.73 -18.71
N VAL A 263 9.02 3.88 -18.70
CA VAL A 263 9.84 4.68 -19.63
C VAL A 263 10.79 3.75 -20.38
N ASP A 264 11.44 4.22 -21.44
CA ASP A 264 12.39 3.46 -22.26
C ASP A 264 13.81 3.51 -21.68
N ALA A 265 14.15 4.57 -20.93
CA ALA A 265 15.41 4.71 -20.22
C ALA A 265 15.23 5.45 -18.88
N ALA A 266 16.17 5.30 -17.95
CA ALA A 266 16.16 6.05 -16.70
C ALA A 266 17.59 6.43 -16.32
N PHE A 267 17.80 7.71 -15.96
CA PHE A 267 19.11 8.28 -15.68
C PHE A 267 19.16 8.86 -14.26
N PRO A 268 20.10 8.43 -13.40
CA PRO A 268 20.20 8.83 -12.00
C PRO A 268 20.79 10.24 -11.80
N LEU A 269 20.22 11.25 -12.47
CA LEU A 269 20.59 12.65 -12.28
C LEU A 269 19.67 13.27 -11.21
N SER A 270 20.25 13.59 -10.05
CA SER A 270 19.53 14.08 -8.86
C SER A 270 19.90 15.51 -8.48
N ASP A 271 18.89 16.24 -8.03
CA ASP A 271 18.93 17.59 -7.46
C ASP A 271 19.03 17.54 -5.92
N HIS A 272 19.12 16.35 -5.31
CA HIS A 272 19.38 16.17 -3.88
C HIS A 272 20.77 15.57 -3.65
N ALA A 273 21.30 15.76 -2.45
CA ALA A 273 22.47 15.06 -1.92
C ALA A 273 22.27 13.54 -1.94
N ASP A 274 23.29 12.81 -2.39
CA ASP A 274 23.33 11.35 -2.29
C ASP A 274 23.93 10.92 -0.94
N TYR A 275 24.05 9.62 -0.70
CA TYR A 275 24.54 9.13 0.60
C TYR A 275 25.94 9.67 0.98
N ASP A 276 26.86 9.77 0.02
CA ASP A 276 28.22 10.24 0.31
C ASP A 276 28.26 11.77 0.46
N ASP A 277 27.45 12.52 -0.29
CA ASP A 277 27.26 13.97 -0.07
C ASP A 277 26.72 14.25 1.33
N LEU A 278 25.74 13.47 1.81
CA LEU A 278 25.15 13.67 3.14
C LEU A 278 26.21 13.49 4.24
N LEU A 279 27.06 12.47 4.12
CA LEU A 279 28.19 12.25 5.05
C LEU A 279 29.18 13.40 4.98
N ARG A 280 29.55 13.80 3.76
CA ARG A 280 30.47 14.90 3.52
C ARG A 280 29.95 16.22 4.10
N TYR A 281 28.64 16.47 3.99
CA TYR A 281 28.03 17.68 4.50
C TYR A 281 28.13 17.78 6.03
N VAL A 282 27.95 16.66 6.73
CA VAL A 282 28.16 16.60 8.19
C VAL A 282 29.63 16.92 8.54
N GLU A 283 30.60 16.41 7.78
CA GLU A 283 32.02 16.73 7.98
C GLU A 283 32.33 18.22 7.75
N LEU A 284 31.68 18.84 6.76
CA LEU A 284 31.88 20.23 6.38
C LEU A 284 31.30 21.21 7.41
N VAL A 285 30.12 20.89 7.96
CA VAL A 285 29.45 21.71 9.00
C VAL A 285 30.09 21.50 10.37
N GLN A 286 30.68 20.34 10.63
CA GLN A 286 31.28 19.97 11.91
C GLN A 286 30.34 20.15 13.12
N PRO A 287 29.09 19.65 13.09
CA PRO A 287 28.15 19.90 14.15
C PRO A 287 28.45 19.08 15.40
N ARG A 288 28.09 19.64 16.57
CA ARG A 288 28.07 18.86 17.82
C ARG A 288 26.94 17.82 17.79
N ARG A 289 25.86 18.14 17.07
CA ARG A 289 24.66 17.31 16.97
C ARG A 289 23.99 17.39 15.61
N VAL A 290 23.52 16.25 15.11
CA VAL A 290 22.78 16.14 13.85
C VAL A 290 21.34 15.71 14.10
N LEU A 291 20.41 16.37 13.43
CA LEU A 291 18.99 16.10 13.42
C LEU A 291 18.56 15.80 11.98
N THR A 292 18.15 14.57 11.70
CA THR A 292 17.81 14.13 10.33
C THR A 292 16.31 14.15 10.11
N LEU A 293 15.86 14.52 8.91
CA LEU A 293 14.46 14.53 8.52
C LEU A 293 14.27 14.11 7.06
N HIS A 294 13.04 13.74 6.72
CA HIS A 294 12.61 13.21 5.42
C HIS A 294 13.39 11.96 4.93
N GLY A 295 12.85 11.28 3.92
CA GLY A 295 13.44 10.05 3.35
C GLY A 295 13.83 8.97 4.36
N PHE A 296 15.12 8.70 4.47
CA PHE A 296 15.68 7.64 5.31
C PHE A 296 16.30 8.16 6.62
N ALA A 297 15.73 9.23 7.20
CA ALA A 297 16.21 9.91 8.40
C ALA A 297 16.68 9.00 9.54
N ALA A 298 15.87 8.02 9.95
CA ALA A 298 16.23 7.12 11.04
C ALA A 298 17.43 6.21 10.71
N ALA A 299 17.53 5.75 9.46
CA ALA A 299 18.66 4.92 9.01
C ALA A 299 19.94 5.75 8.96
N PHE A 300 19.89 6.95 8.38
CA PHE A 300 21.06 7.82 8.29
C PHE A 300 21.55 8.28 9.68
N ALA A 301 20.63 8.65 10.58
CA ALA A 301 20.98 8.98 11.96
C ALA A 301 21.64 7.78 12.68
N SER A 302 21.18 6.55 12.41
CA SER A 302 21.83 5.34 12.94
C SER A 302 23.26 5.17 12.42
N ASP A 303 23.48 5.40 11.12
CA ASP A 303 24.81 5.31 10.51
C ASP A 303 25.76 6.38 11.07
N LEU A 304 25.28 7.60 11.33
CA LEU A 304 26.06 8.66 12.00
C LEU A 304 26.41 8.30 13.45
N ARG A 305 25.47 7.73 14.21
CA ARG A 305 25.73 7.26 15.59
C ARG A 305 26.76 6.13 15.61
N ALA A 306 26.71 5.21 14.65
CA ALA A 306 27.72 4.16 14.51
C ALA A 306 29.13 4.72 14.23
N ARG A 307 29.22 5.97 13.72
CA ARG A 307 30.47 6.71 13.49
C ARG A 307 30.85 7.63 14.66
N GLY A 308 30.15 7.57 15.78
CA GLY A 308 30.46 8.33 17.01
C GLY A 308 29.88 9.75 17.06
N LEU A 309 28.97 10.11 16.15
CA LEU A 309 28.30 11.42 16.14
C LEU A 309 26.97 11.38 16.91
N ASP A 310 26.64 12.47 17.61
CA ASP A 310 25.34 12.65 18.27
C ASP A 310 24.26 12.94 17.21
N ALA A 311 23.52 11.92 16.76
CA ALA A 311 22.58 12.04 15.65
C ALA A 311 21.21 11.41 15.93
N TRP A 312 20.12 12.12 15.60
CA TRP A 312 18.73 11.69 15.86
C TRP A 312 17.81 12.05 14.70
N ALA A 313 16.82 11.21 14.41
CA ALA A 313 15.80 11.56 13.41
C ALA A 313 14.68 12.39 14.06
N LEU A 314 14.33 13.52 13.47
CA LEU A 314 13.16 14.34 13.81
C LEU A 314 11.90 13.69 13.25
N THR A 315 11.42 12.67 13.93
CA THR A 315 10.06 12.13 13.77
C THR A 315 9.24 12.48 15.01
N GLU A 316 7.89 12.42 14.93
CA GLU A 316 7.03 12.52 16.12
C GLU A 316 7.43 11.50 17.21
N GLU A 317 8.09 10.40 16.85
CA GLU A 317 8.49 9.31 17.75
C GLU A 317 9.76 9.60 18.59
N ASN A 318 10.66 10.50 18.16
CA ASN A 318 11.97 10.73 18.82
C ASN A 318 12.08 12.09 19.54
N GLN A 319 11.07 12.95 19.45
CA GLN A 319 11.07 14.27 20.11
C GLN A 319 11.12 14.21 21.63
N MET A 320 10.77 13.07 22.23
CA MET A 320 10.90 12.91 23.68
C MET A 320 12.32 12.53 24.13
N GLU A 321 13.19 11.98 23.28
CA GLU A 321 14.59 11.67 23.64
C GLU A 321 15.46 12.94 23.72
N LEU A 322 15.11 13.96 22.92
CA LEU A 322 15.69 15.30 22.87
C LEU A 322 15.73 16.03 24.22
N HIS A 323 14.78 15.76 25.12
CA HIS A 323 14.64 16.45 26.40
C HIS A 323 15.39 15.78 27.56
N PHE A 324 15.85 14.53 27.42
CA PHE A 324 16.51 13.80 28.52
C PHE A 324 18.03 14.02 28.61
N GLY A 325 18.65 14.68 27.62
CA GLY A 325 20.09 15.01 27.64
C GLY A 325 20.48 16.19 28.56
N ARG A 326 19.51 16.86 29.20
CA ARG A 326 19.75 17.96 30.15
C ARG A 326 19.24 17.59 31.55
N ARG A 327 20.01 16.79 32.28
CA ARG A 327 20.08 16.93 33.74
C ARG A 327 21.53 16.72 34.18
N GLU A 328 22.06 17.81 34.73
CA GLU A 328 23.35 17.86 35.42
C GLU A 328 23.47 16.72 36.43
N MET A 329 24.70 16.20 36.54
CA MET A 329 25.13 15.34 37.62
C MET A 329 25.04 16.08 38.97
N ALA A 330 23.85 16.13 39.56
CA ALA A 330 23.66 16.48 40.95
C ALA A 330 23.84 15.23 41.81
N ARG A 331 25.03 15.08 42.40
CA ARG A 331 25.23 14.24 43.60
C ARG A 331 24.23 14.68 44.68
N LYS A 332 23.44 13.75 45.23
CA LYS A 332 23.28 13.58 46.69
C LYS A 332 22.32 12.44 47.09
N CYS A 333 22.83 11.67 48.05
CA CYS A 333 22.20 11.07 49.23
C CYS A 333 21.13 9.97 49.07
N LEU A 334 21.56 8.77 49.48
CA LEU A 334 20.74 7.70 50.04
C LEU A 334 19.96 8.21 51.27
N PRO A 335 18.71 7.77 51.45
CA PRO A 335 18.15 7.58 52.78
C PRO A 335 18.02 6.08 53.06
N THR A 336 18.75 5.64 54.08
CA THR A 336 18.38 4.49 54.91
C THR A 336 17.07 4.80 55.62
N ASN A 337 16.09 3.90 55.53
CA ASN A 337 15.35 3.46 56.70
C ASN A 337 14.54 2.21 56.41
N SER A 338 14.85 1.20 57.21
CA SER A 338 14.08 -0.02 57.47
C SER A 338 12.74 0.32 58.13
N ALA A 339 11.64 -0.20 57.58
CA ALA A 339 10.43 -0.43 58.34
C ALA A 339 9.75 -1.72 57.83
N THR A 340 9.77 -2.73 58.69
CA THR A 340 9.10 -4.01 58.56
C THR A 340 7.58 -3.83 58.63
N ALA A 341 6.85 -4.32 57.62
CA ALA A 341 5.40 -4.47 57.67
C ALA A 341 4.94 -5.73 56.91
N ARG A 342 4.66 -6.78 57.71
CA ARG A 342 3.71 -7.89 57.58
C ARG A 342 3.30 -8.37 56.18
N LEU A 343 3.73 -9.61 55.88
CA LEU A 343 3.18 -10.48 54.84
C LEU A 343 1.75 -10.96 55.22
N PRO A 344 0.77 -10.88 54.30
CA PRO A 344 -0.40 -11.76 54.31
C PRO A 344 -0.15 -12.95 53.36
N ASN A 345 -0.47 -14.15 53.86
CA ASN A 345 -0.46 -15.46 53.19
C ASN A 345 -0.65 -15.44 51.67
N GLU A 346 0.41 -15.82 50.95
CA GLU A 346 0.33 -16.25 49.55
C GLU A 346 -0.14 -17.72 49.48
N SER A 347 -1.41 -17.93 49.19
CA SER A 347 -1.77 -19.06 48.35
C SER A 347 -1.25 -18.74 46.94
N ALA A 348 -0.30 -19.50 46.41
CA ALA A 348 0.24 -19.31 45.06
C ALA A 348 -0.90 -19.37 44.03
N GLN A 349 -1.40 -18.22 43.60
CA GLN A 349 -2.36 -18.13 42.50
C GLN A 349 -1.65 -18.57 41.21
N GLN A 350 -2.18 -19.60 40.57
CA GLN A 350 -1.70 -20.07 39.27
C GLN A 350 -1.96 -18.98 38.20
N SER A 351 -1.00 -18.78 37.29
CA SER A 351 -1.13 -17.77 36.23
C SER A 351 -2.06 -18.25 35.11
N GLU A 352 -3.22 -17.61 34.96
CA GLU A 352 -4.22 -17.97 33.95
C GLU A 352 -3.71 -17.77 32.51
N PHE A 353 -2.90 -16.73 32.26
CA PHE A 353 -2.34 -16.46 30.94
C PHE A 353 -1.22 -17.46 30.59
N LEU A 354 -0.51 -17.99 31.59
CA LEU A 354 0.43 -19.08 31.38
C LEU A 354 -0.30 -20.35 30.94
N ASP A 355 -1.47 -20.66 31.51
CA ASP A 355 -2.30 -21.79 31.08
C ASP A 355 -2.73 -21.62 29.62
N PHE A 356 -3.18 -20.42 29.22
CA PHE A 356 -3.45 -20.08 27.81
C PHE A 356 -2.24 -20.36 26.90
N ALA A 357 -1.07 -19.87 27.29
CA ALA A 357 0.16 -20.01 26.52
C ALA A 357 0.60 -21.49 26.40
N ASN A 358 0.43 -22.28 27.46
CA ASN A 358 0.74 -23.71 27.48
C ASN A 358 -0.22 -24.51 26.57
N VAL A 359 -1.51 -24.19 26.58
CA VAL A 359 -2.49 -24.78 25.65
C VAL A 359 -2.12 -24.44 24.20
N GLY A 360 -1.72 -23.20 23.93
CA GLY A 360 -1.21 -22.80 22.63
C GLY A 360 -0.03 -23.66 22.15
N GLU A 361 0.93 -23.93 23.04
CA GLU A 361 2.10 -24.75 22.70
C GLU A 361 1.73 -26.22 22.48
N ALA A 362 0.85 -26.78 23.31
CA ALA A 362 0.33 -28.13 23.12
C ALA A 362 -0.36 -28.28 21.75
N ILE A 363 -1.15 -27.27 21.35
CA ILE A 363 -1.78 -27.23 20.04
C ILE A 363 -0.74 -27.09 18.90
N GLY A 364 0.29 -26.29 19.10
CA GLY A 364 1.39 -26.12 18.15
C GLY A 364 2.24 -27.38 17.98
N ALA A 365 2.35 -28.21 19.01
CA ALA A 365 3.16 -29.43 19.02
C ALA A 365 2.54 -30.60 18.25
N THR A 366 1.23 -30.59 18.01
CA THR A 366 0.53 -31.66 17.27
C THR A 366 0.24 -31.27 15.81
N PRO A 367 0.46 -32.15 14.82
CA PRO A 367 0.02 -31.91 13.45
C PRO A 367 -1.45 -32.28 13.22
N ALA A 368 -2.08 -33.04 14.13
CA ALA A 368 -3.41 -33.61 13.92
C ALA A 368 -4.53 -32.60 14.18
N LYS A 369 -5.32 -32.26 13.14
CA LYS A 369 -6.45 -31.32 13.22
C LYS A 369 -7.41 -31.63 14.38
N LEU A 370 -7.85 -32.88 14.51
CA LEU A 370 -8.82 -33.29 15.53
C LEU A 370 -8.28 -33.11 16.94
N GLU A 371 -6.98 -33.33 17.14
CA GLU A 371 -6.34 -33.16 18.45
C GLU A 371 -6.24 -31.68 18.83
N LYS A 372 -5.93 -30.80 17.87
CA LYS A 372 -5.97 -29.34 18.09
C LYS A 372 -7.34 -28.87 18.55
N ILE A 373 -8.39 -29.35 17.86
CA ILE A 373 -9.77 -29.02 18.19
C ILE A 373 -10.13 -29.55 19.57
N ARG A 374 -9.72 -30.78 19.91
CA ARG A 374 -9.93 -31.36 21.25
C ARG A 374 -9.28 -30.49 22.33
N LEU A 375 -7.97 -30.24 22.23
CA LEU A 375 -7.21 -29.43 23.19
C LEU A 375 -7.84 -28.05 23.40
N LEU A 376 -8.17 -27.35 22.31
CA LEU A 376 -8.81 -26.05 22.40
C LEU A 376 -10.23 -26.15 23.01
N SER A 377 -11.05 -27.10 22.55
CA SER A 377 -12.42 -27.26 23.06
C SER A 377 -12.45 -27.60 24.56
N ASP A 378 -11.53 -28.42 25.03
CA ASP A 378 -11.42 -28.81 26.43
C ASP A 378 -11.03 -27.61 27.30
N TYR A 379 -10.11 -26.77 26.80
CA TYR A 379 -9.73 -25.53 27.47
C TYR A 379 -10.88 -24.52 27.52
N LEU A 380 -11.57 -24.29 26.39
CA LEU A 380 -12.68 -23.34 26.32
C LEU A 380 -13.84 -23.67 27.29
N ARG A 381 -14.10 -24.95 27.56
CA ARG A 381 -15.14 -25.38 28.53
C ARG A 381 -14.85 -24.94 29.97
N GLY A 382 -13.58 -24.78 30.32
CA GLY A 382 -13.15 -24.42 31.67
C GLY A 382 -13.10 -22.91 31.95
N LEU A 383 -13.32 -22.07 30.94
CA LEU A 383 -13.18 -20.62 31.05
C LEU A 383 -14.46 -19.97 31.58
N THR A 384 -14.31 -18.90 32.36
CA THR A 384 -15.44 -18.07 32.79
C THR A 384 -16.01 -17.25 31.63
N GLY A 385 -17.23 -16.71 31.80
CA GLY A 385 -17.86 -15.84 30.81
C GLY A 385 -17.05 -14.56 30.49
N GLU A 386 -16.18 -14.11 31.40
CA GLU A 386 -15.29 -12.95 31.19
C GLU A 386 -14.01 -13.34 30.45
N GLN A 387 -13.44 -14.51 30.74
CA GLN A 387 -12.21 -15.01 30.10
C GLN A 387 -12.47 -15.52 28.68
N LEU A 388 -13.58 -16.22 28.47
CA LEU A 388 -13.90 -16.92 27.23
C LEU A 388 -13.83 -16.02 25.98
N PRO A 389 -14.43 -14.81 25.96
CA PRO A 389 -14.34 -13.93 24.80
C PRO A 389 -12.91 -13.49 24.46
N ILE A 390 -12.11 -13.19 25.49
CA ILE A 390 -10.74 -12.71 25.35
C ILE A 390 -9.87 -13.83 24.78
N VAL A 391 -9.93 -15.01 25.39
CA VAL A 391 -9.11 -16.16 25.00
C VAL A 391 -9.48 -16.66 23.60
N ALA A 392 -10.77 -16.76 23.28
CA ALA A 392 -11.21 -17.14 21.93
C ALA A 392 -10.66 -16.18 20.86
N THR A 393 -10.62 -14.88 21.17
CA THR A 393 -10.02 -13.86 20.30
C THR A 393 -8.51 -14.06 20.16
N TYR A 394 -7.79 -14.29 21.26
CA TYR A 394 -6.34 -14.50 21.23
C TYR A 394 -5.91 -15.72 20.43
N PHE A 395 -6.70 -16.81 20.43
CA PHE A 395 -6.41 -17.99 19.58
C PHE A 395 -6.55 -17.73 18.08
N THR A 396 -7.11 -16.59 17.66
CA THR A 396 -7.03 -16.11 16.28
C THR A 396 -5.75 -15.33 15.96
N GLY A 397 -4.90 -15.12 16.97
CA GLY A 397 -3.67 -14.32 16.89
C GLY A 397 -3.89 -12.81 16.99
N ARG A 398 -5.07 -12.36 17.44
CA ARG A 398 -5.42 -10.93 17.52
C ARG A 398 -5.68 -10.51 18.96
N ALA A 399 -5.39 -9.26 19.28
CA ALA A 399 -5.72 -8.66 20.57
C ALA A 399 -7.17 -8.16 20.67
N PHE A 400 -7.79 -7.85 19.54
CA PHE A 400 -9.17 -7.36 19.43
C PHE A 400 -9.94 -8.15 18.37
N ALA A 401 -11.26 -8.18 18.49
CA ALA A 401 -12.17 -8.78 17.52
C ALA A 401 -12.00 -8.18 16.12
N GLN A 402 -12.40 -8.91 15.06
CA GLN A 402 -12.30 -8.40 13.69
C GLN A 402 -13.13 -7.15 13.45
N SER A 403 -14.29 -7.08 14.08
CA SER A 403 -15.20 -5.92 14.02
C SER A 403 -14.67 -4.70 14.80
N ASP A 404 -13.64 -4.88 15.61
CA ASP A 404 -13.09 -3.81 16.43
C ASP A 404 -12.10 -2.96 15.61
N PRO A 405 -12.35 -1.65 15.43
CA PRO A 405 -11.47 -0.80 14.65
C PRO A 405 -10.14 -0.49 15.35
N ARG A 406 -9.98 -0.85 16.63
CA ARG A 406 -8.78 -0.56 17.39
C ARG A 406 -7.60 -1.36 16.86
N ILE A 407 -6.51 -0.64 16.58
CA ILE A 407 -5.21 -1.21 16.26
C ILE A 407 -4.21 -0.84 17.34
N LEU A 408 -3.34 -1.77 17.71
CA LEU A 408 -2.32 -1.53 18.73
C LEU A 408 -1.22 -0.58 18.25
N GLN A 409 -0.96 -0.51 16.93
CA GLN A 409 0.13 0.28 16.33
C GLN A 409 1.46 0.06 17.08
N VAL A 410 1.81 -1.20 17.30
CA VAL A 410 3.07 -1.62 17.93
C VAL A 410 3.91 -2.30 16.85
N GLY A 411 4.91 -1.59 16.33
CA GLY A 411 5.85 -2.13 15.36
C GLY A 411 6.95 -2.98 16.00
N TRP A 412 7.67 -3.74 15.16
CA TRP A 412 8.78 -4.61 15.59
C TRP A 412 9.83 -3.89 16.46
N ALA A 413 10.18 -2.66 16.10
CA ALA A 413 11.15 -1.85 16.85
C ALA A 413 10.72 -1.58 18.30
N VAL A 414 9.42 -1.36 18.54
CA VAL A 414 8.86 -1.12 19.87
C VAL A 414 8.95 -2.37 20.74
N ILE A 415 8.61 -3.53 20.15
CA ILE A 415 8.68 -4.82 20.84
C ILE A 415 10.13 -5.15 21.19
N PHE A 416 11.05 -5.00 20.23
CA PHE A 416 12.46 -5.33 20.40
C PHE A 416 13.11 -4.45 21.47
N ARG A 417 12.88 -3.14 21.39
CA ARG A 417 13.33 -2.18 22.40
C ARG A 417 12.82 -2.57 23.79
N ALA A 418 11.53 -2.87 23.92
CA ALA A 418 10.95 -3.27 25.20
C ALA A 418 11.56 -4.57 25.77
N LEU A 419 11.81 -5.58 24.92
CA LEU A 419 12.46 -6.84 25.32
C LEU A 419 13.92 -6.63 25.75
N GLN A 420 14.68 -5.82 25.01
CA GLN A 420 16.06 -5.50 25.34
C GLN A 420 16.16 -4.70 26.65
N GLU A 421 15.29 -3.70 26.83
CA GLU A 421 15.27 -2.90 28.06
C GLU A 421 14.78 -3.72 29.27
N ALA A 422 13.87 -4.68 29.07
CA ALA A 422 13.37 -5.55 30.15
C ALA A 422 14.43 -6.55 30.62
N THR A 423 15.25 -7.06 29.70
CA THR A 423 16.24 -8.13 29.97
C THR A 423 17.68 -7.65 30.07
N ARG A 424 17.92 -6.36 29.75
CA ARG A 424 19.22 -5.70 29.74
C ARG A 424 20.26 -6.35 28.79
N ILE A 425 19.79 -6.98 27.72
CA ILE A 425 20.69 -7.58 26.71
C ILE A 425 21.06 -6.55 25.63
N GLY A 426 22.30 -6.63 25.14
CA GLY A 426 22.80 -5.76 24.08
C GLY A 426 22.28 -6.13 22.69
N ASP A 427 22.38 -5.20 21.74
CA ASP A 427 21.90 -5.37 20.36
C ASP A 427 22.46 -6.62 19.68
N SER A 428 23.75 -6.90 19.84
CA SER A 428 24.41 -8.03 19.18
C SER A 428 23.93 -9.40 19.66
N GLU A 429 23.59 -9.53 20.95
CA GLU A 429 23.00 -10.75 21.53
C GLU A 429 21.55 -10.91 21.06
N PHE A 430 20.76 -9.82 21.09
CA PHE A 430 19.38 -9.82 20.64
C PHE A 430 19.26 -10.23 19.15
N HIS A 431 20.06 -9.62 18.26
CA HIS A 431 20.05 -9.92 16.84
C HIS A 431 20.45 -11.38 16.54
N ARG A 432 21.34 -11.97 17.36
CA ARG A 432 21.73 -13.37 17.24
C ARG A 432 20.57 -14.31 17.58
N SER A 433 19.84 -14.04 18.66
CA SER A 433 18.64 -14.81 19.01
C SER A 433 17.56 -14.65 17.94
N ALA A 434 17.30 -13.41 17.48
CA ALA A 434 16.32 -13.13 16.44
C ALA A 434 16.63 -13.85 15.11
N GLY A 435 17.90 -13.86 14.69
CA GLY A 435 18.35 -14.54 13.48
C GLY A 435 18.25 -16.07 13.55
N ARG A 436 18.32 -16.67 14.75
CA ARG A 436 18.25 -18.13 14.92
C ARG A 436 16.84 -18.67 14.69
N HIS A 437 15.81 -17.96 15.17
CA HIS A 437 14.44 -18.50 15.18
C HIS A 437 13.59 -18.05 14.00
N GLY A 438 13.85 -16.86 13.43
CA GLY A 438 12.96 -16.26 12.42
C GLY A 438 11.52 -16.09 12.91
N ASP A 439 11.33 -16.08 14.23
CA ASP A 439 10.04 -16.05 14.93
C ASP A 439 10.19 -15.20 16.18
N ALA A 440 9.52 -14.06 16.21
CA ALA A 440 9.72 -13.11 17.30
C ALA A 440 9.14 -13.56 18.64
N GLY A 441 8.13 -14.45 18.64
CA GLY A 441 7.65 -15.07 19.86
C GLY A 441 8.73 -15.96 20.47
N LYS A 442 9.37 -16.81 19.66
CA LYS A 442 10.49 -17.66 20.11
C LYS A 442 11.71 -16.83 20.52
N THR A 443 12.00 -15.74 19.82
CA THR A 443 13.02 -14.76 20.26
C THR A 443 12.68 -14.20 21.63
N ALA A 444 11.43 -13.79 21.85
CA ALA A 444 10.99 -13.29 23.16
C ALA A 444 11.13 -14.35 24.26
N PHE A 445 10.77 -15.61 23.97
CA PHE A 445 11.00 -16.72 24.90
C PHE A 445 12.48 -16.82 25.32
N GLU A 446 13.40 -16.93 24.35
CA GLU A 446 14.83 -17.08 24.63
C GLU A 446 15.42 -15.87 25.38
N VAL A 447 15.01 -14.66 24.99
CA VAL A 447 15.52 -13.42 25.58
C VAL A 447 15.02 -13.23 27.00
N LEU A 448 13.77 -13.57 27.30
CA LEU A 448 13.19 -13.44 28.64
C LEU A 448 13.65 -14.55 29.60
N ASP A 449 14.10 -15.69 29.06
CA ASP A 449 14.52 -16.85 29.85
C ASP A 449 15.66 -16.51 30.82
N GLY A 450 15.44 -16.85 32.09
CA GLY A 450 16.36 -16.55 33.21
C GLY A 450 16.61 -15.07 33.51
N ARG A 451 15.89 -14.13 32.87
CA ARG A 451 16.16 -12.67 32.95
C ARG A 451 15.00 -11.82 33.46
N THR A 452 13.92 -12.45 33.90
CA THR A 452 12.68 -11.80 34.37
C THR A 452 12.34 -12.23 35.79
N ALA A 453 11.40 -11.53 36.44
CA ALA A 453 10.86 -11.92 37.75
C ALA A 453 9.35 -12.22 37.61
N PRO A 454 8.96 -13.44 37.19
CA PRO A 454 7.58 -13.75 36.83
C PRO A 454 6.61 -13.63 38.02
N HIS A 455 5.47 -12.99 37.79
CA HIS A 455 4.33 -12.94 38.72
C HIS A 455 3.08 -13.49 38.00
N PRO A 456 2.05 -13.97 38.73
CA PRO A 456 0.80 -14.41 38.09
C PRO A 456 0.21 -13.32 37.19
N PHE A 457 -0.19 -13.71 35.97
CA PHE A 457 -0.75 -12.82 34.97
C PHE A 457 -2.10 -13.35 34.51
N SER A 458 -3.16 -12.62 34.83
CA SER A 458 -4.52 -13.02 34.48
C SER A 458 -4.85 -12.74 33.01
N VAL A 459 -5.87 -13.41 32.50
CA VAL A 459 -6.41 -13.11 31.16
C VAL A 459 -6.93 -11.66 31.11
N MET A 460 -7.52 -11.17 32.19
CA MET A 460 -8.05 -9.79 32.26
C MET A 460 -6.96 -8.74 32.21
N GLU A 461 -5.86 -8.91 32.96
CA GLU A 461 -4.72 -8.00 32.89
C GLU A 461 -4.08 -7.96 31.49
N SER A 462 -4.13 -9.06 30.75
CA SER A 462 -3.64 -9.09 29.36
C SER A 462 -4.53 -8.25 28.44
N ALA A 463 -5.85 -8.28 28.64
CA ALA A 463 -6.78 -7.44 27.89
C ALA A 463 -6.58 -5.96 28.25
N GLU A 464 -6.37 -5.65 29.53
CA GLU A 464 -6.02 -4.30 29.98
C GLU A 464 -4.70 -3.82 29.38
N LEU A 465 -3.67 -4.66 29.31
CA LEU A 465 -2.41 -4.35 28.64
C LEU A 465 -2.65 -3.92 27.19
N PHE A 466 -3.39 -4.71 26.41
CA PHE A 466 -3.67 -4.37 25.01
C PHE A 466 -4.53 -3.11 24.87
N GLN A 467 -5.51 -2.90 25.75
CA GLN A 467 -6.29 -1.67 25.78
C GLN A 467 -5.41 -0.44 26.09
N ASN A 468 -4.50 -0.56 27.05
CA ASN A 468 -3.57 0.50 27.43
C ASN A 468 -2.56 0.79 26.31
N LEU A 469 -2.08 -0.24 25.62
CA LEU A 469 -1.22 -0.08 24.43
C LEU A 469 -1.93 0.63 23.28
N HIS A 470 -3.22 0.35 23.06
CA HIS A 470 -4.01 1.09 22.09
C HIS A 470 -4.20 2.56 22.49
N ARG A 471 -4.46 2.84 23.77
CA ARG A 471 -4.66 4.21 24.30
C ARG A 471 -3.36 5.04 24.32
N ALA A 472 -2.22 4.38 24.53
CA ALA A 472 -0.92 5.04 24.58
C ALA A 472 -0.57 5.68 23.24
N ARG A 473 -0.18 6.96 23.27
CA ARG A 473 0.30 7.69 22.10
C ARG A 473 1.83 7.65 22.02
N GLY A 474 2.36 7.38 20.82
CA GLY A 474 3.78 7.29 20.57
C GLY A 474 4.42 5.94 20.91
N SER A 475 5.51 5.62 20.22
CA SER A 475 6.26 4.36 20.35
C SER A 475 6.91 4.19 21.73
N ILE A 476 7.38 5.28 22.36
CA ILE A 476 8.06 5.27 23.67
C ILE A 476 7.11 4.84 24.79
N ALA A 477 5.91 5.42 24.87
CA ALA A 477 4.94 5.06 25.91
C ALA A 477 4.54 3.58 25.80
N LYS A 478 4.38 3.09 24.57
CA LYS A 478 4.11 1.66 24.30
C LYS A 478 5.29 0.77 24.67
N ALA A 479 6.51 1.17 24.32
CA ALA A 479 7.73 0.45 24.71
C ALA A 479 7.85 0.37 26.23
N GLN A 480 7.53 1.44 26.96
CA GLN A 480 7.58 1.47 28.43
C GLN A 480 6.53 0.52 29.05
N LEU A 481 5.28 0.53 28.55
CA LEU A 481 4.24 -0.40 29.01
C LEU A 481 4.64 -1.86 28.76
N LEU A 482 5.17 -2.15 27.58
CA LEU A 482 5.68 -3.48 27.23
C LEU A 482 6.88 -3.87 28.09
N ARG A 483 7.85 -2.98 28.30
CA ARG A 483 9.03 -3.23 29.14
C ARG A 483 8.63 -3.56 30.57
N GLN A 484 7.74 -2.75 31.15
CA GLN A 484 7.20 -2.98 32.49
C GLN A 484 6.55 -4.36 32.58
N ARG A 485 5.70 -4.71 31.60
CA ARG A 485 5.05 -6.02 31.61
C ARG A 485 6.05 -7.16 31.38
N PHE A 486 6.91 -7.08 30.36
CA PHE A 486 7.91 -8.12 30.07
C PHE A 486 8.85 -8.40 31.23
N SER A 487 9.18 -7.41 32.06
CA SER A 487 10.05 -7.62 33.23
C SER A 487 9.47 -8.55 34.29
N VAL A 488 8.14 -8.75 34.29
CA VAL A 488 7.40 -9.57 35.26
C VAL A 488 6.62 -10.73 34.62
N LEU A 489 6.83 -11.02 33.33
CA LEU A 489 6.25 -12.20 32.67
C LEU A 489 7.21 -13.37 32.71
N SER A 490 6.69 -14.59 32.77
CA SER A 490 7.46 -15.77 32.42
C SER A 490 7.83 -15.75 30.93
N PRO A 491 8.89 -16.48 30.52
CA PRO A 491 9.31 -16.54 29.12
C PRO A 491 8.19 -17.01 28.19
N ARG A 492 7.36 -17.95 28.65
CA ARG A 492 6.23 -18.52 27.91
C ARG A 492 5.10 -17.51 27.72
N GLU A 493 4.77 -16.74 28.74
CA GLU A 493 3.76 -15.69 28.63
C GLU A 493 4.24 -14.57 27.70
N GLY A 494 5.50 -14.14 27.84
CA GLY A 494 6.11 -13.15 26.96
C GLY A 494 6.11 -13.57 25.48
N GLN A 495 6.39 -14.85 25.21
CA GLN A 495 6.26 -15.44 23.87
C GLN A 495 4.86 -15.22 23.28
N TYR A 496 3.80 -15.52 24.05
CA TYR A 496 2.42 -15.42 23.55
C TYR A 496 1.92 -13.99 23.46
N VAL A 497 2.33 -13.10 24.38
CA VAL A 497 2.09 -11.66 24.24
C VAL A 497 2.69 -11.15 22.93
N VAL A 498 3.94 -11.50 22.60
CA VAL A 498 4.59 -11.09 21.34
C VAL A 498 3.90 -11.71 20.11
N LYS A 499 3.48 -12.98 20.19
CA LYS A 499 2.72 -13.62 19.10
C LYS A 499 1.40 -12.91 18.81
N ILE A 500 0.68 -12.46 19.85
CA ILE A 500 -0.57 -11.68 19.69
C ILE A 500 -0.27 -10.27 19.14
N LEU A 501 0.77 -9.59 19.66
CA LEU A 501 1.19 -8.27 19.17
C LEU A 501 1.54 -8.25 17.68
N THR A 502 2.07 -9.37 17.19
CA THR A 502 2.58 -9.50 15.82
C THR A 502 1.58 -10.13 14.85
N GLY A 503 0.45 -10.61 15.35
CA GLY A 503 -0.66 -11.12 14.53
C GLY A 503 -0.50 -12.56 14.06
N ASP A 504 0.50 -13.31 14.56
CA ASP A 504 0.81 -14.67 14.11
C ASP A 504 1.27 -15.56 15.26
N LEU A 505 0.41 -16.51 15.66
CA LEU A 505 0.73 -17.50 16.70
C LEU A 505 1.65 -18.62 16.21
N ARG A 506 1.63 -18.92 14.91
CA ARG A 506 2.31 -20.06 14.27
C ARG A 506 2.05 -21.44 14.89
N ILE A 507 0.89 -21.64 15.51
CA ILE A 507 0.49 -22.94 16.11
C ILE A 507 -0.41 -23.78 15.19
N GLY A 508 -0.63 -23.32 13.95
CA GLY A 508 -1.50 -24.00 12.99
C GLY A 508 -2.98 -23.98 13.36
N LEU A 509 -3.40 -23.00 14.17
CA LEU A 509 -4.79 -22.60 14.38
C LEU A 509 -5.14 -21.49 13.37
N ARG A 510 -6.28 -21.65 12.70
CA ARG A 510 -6.93 -20.57 11.96
C ARG A 510 -8.30 -20.36 12.57
N GLU A 511 -8.91 -19.20 12.33
CA GLU A 511 -10.23 -18.85 12.88
C GLU A 511 -11.29 -19.96 12.69
N GLY A 512 -11.33 -20.62 11.53
CA GLY A 512 -12.27 -21.74 11.32
C GLY A 512 -12.07 -22.96 12.24
N LEU A 513 -10.85 -23.20 12.73
CA LEU A 513 -10.60 -24.23 13.74
C LEU A 513 -11.01 -23.78 15.15
N VAL A 514 -10.99 -22.47 15.42
CA VAL A 514 -11.55 -21.89 16.65
C VAL A 514 -13.07 -22.03 16.63
N GLU A 515 -13.73 -21.77 15.49
CA GLU A 515 -15.17 -22.02 15.30
C GLU A 515 -15.54 -23.50 15.55
N GLU A 516 -14.77 -24.44 14.99
CA GLU A 516 -14.94 -25.89 15.25
C GLU A 516 -14.74 -26.24 16.73
N ALA A 517 -13.77 -25.63 17.40
CA ALA A 517 -13.54 -25.85 18.83
C ALA A 517 -14.65 -25.26 19.71
N ILE A 518 -15.22 -24.10 19.37
CA ILE A 518 -16.38 -23.50 20.05
C ILE A 518 -17.60 -24.41 19.89
N SER A 519 -17.87 -24.87 18.68
CA SER A 519 -18.96 -25.83 18.39
C SER A 519 -18.83 -27.10 19.24
N LYS A 520 -17.63 -27.68 19.31
CA LYS A 520 -17.36 -28.87 20.14
C LYS A 520 -17.35 -28.59 21.64
N ALA A 521 -16.90 -27.42 22.07
CA ALA A 521 -16.83 -27.07 23.49
C ALA A 521 -18.23 -26.95 24.10
N PHE A 522 -19.14 -26.31 23.37
CA PHE A 522 -20.46 -25.96 23.87
C PHE A 522 -21.58 -26.75 23.22
N ASP A 523 -21.30 -27.81 22.45
CA ASP A 523 -22.30 -28.70 21.84
C ASP A 523 -23.37 -27.94 21.02
N VAL A 524 -22.92 -27.08 20.12
CA VAL A 524 -23.78 -26.28 19.23
C VAL A 524 -23.41 -26.53 17.77
N SER A 525 -24.33 -26.26 16.85
CA SER A 525 -24.08 -26.46 15.42
C SER A 525 -22.91 -25.60 14.94
N LEU A 526 -21.97 -26.21 14.21
CA LEU A 526 -20.86 -25.48 13.60
C LEU A 526 -21.35 -24.40 12.62
N ASP A 527 -22.45 -24.65 11.92
CA ASP A 527 -23.01 -23.70 10.96
C ASP A 527 -23.61 -22.48 11.67
N GLU A 528 -24.24 -22.67 12.84
CA GLU A 528 -24.72 -21.57 13.68
C GLU A 528 -23.56 -20.75 14.24
N VAL A 529 -22.47 -21.39 14.67
CA VAL A 529 -21.26 -20.69 15.14
C VAL A 529 -20.64 -19.86 14.02
N LYS A 530 -20.48 -20.43 12.83
CA LYS A 530 -19.96 -19.72 11.65
C LYS A 530 -20.85 -18.55 11.27
N GLN A 531 -22.17 -18.74 11.28
CA GLN A 531 -23.12 -17.69 10.97
C GLN A 531 -23.07 -16.56 11.99
N ALA A 532 -23.07 -16.88 13.28
CA ALA A 532 -22.97 -15.89 14.35
C ALA A 532 -21.63 -15.12 14.28
N ASN A 533 -20.50 -15.81 14.11
CA ASN A 533 -19.19 -15.17 13.96
C ASN A 533 -19.13 -14.24 12.74
N MET A 534 -19.70 -14.68 11.62
CA MET A 534 -19.80 -13.88 10.42
C MET A 534 -20.64 -12.60 10.63
N LEU A 535 -21.76 -12.66 11.35
CA LEU A 535 -22.63 -11.52 11.61
C LEU A 535 -22.03 -10.55 12.65
N LEU A 536 -21.40 -11.09 13.68
CA LEU A 536 -20.82 -10.29 14.76
C LEU A 536 -19.46 -9.71 14.41
N GLY A 537 -18.66 -10.41 13.60
CA GLY A 537 -17.24 -10.12 13.39
C GLY A 537 -16.40 -10.27 14.66
N ASP A 538 -16.89 -11.05 15.62
CA ASP A 538 -16.36 -11.17 16.97
C ASP A 538 -16.50 -12.61 17.45
N ILE A 539 -15.41 -13.38 17.31
CA ILE A 539 -15.36 -14.77 17.72
C ILE A 539 -15.46 -14.94 19.24
N GLY A 540 -15.04 -13.92 20.00
CA GLY A 540 -15.14 -13.92 21.45
C GLY A 540 -16.59 -13.83 21.91
N ARG A 541 -17.32 -12.86 21.35
CA ARG A 541 -18.77 -12.75 21.59
C ARG A 541 -19.52 -13.97 21.04
N THR A 542 -19.09 -14.53 19.93
CA THR A 542 -19.66 -15.78 19.39
C THR A 542 -19.48 -16.94 20.36
N ALA A 543 -18.30 -17.09 20.96
CA ALA A 543 -18.04 -18.12 21.96
C ALA A 543 -18.93 -17.95 23.20
N LEU A 544 -19.17 -16.71 23.64
CA LEU A 544 -20.07 -16.42 24.75
C LEU A 544 -21.53 -16.77 24.44
N LEU A 545 -22.03 -16.39 23.25
CA LEU A 545 -23.38 -16.78 22.83
C LEU A 545 -23.50 -18.29 22.66
N ALA A 546 -22.46 -18.96 22.17
CA ALA A 546 -22.42 -20.42 22.07
C ALA A 546 -22.52 -21.10 23.44
N SER A 547 -21.78 -20.61 24.45
CA SER A 547 -21.83 -21.18 25.81
C SER A 547 -23.18 -20.95 26.49
N GLN A 548 -23.90 -19.89 26.10
CA GLN A 548 -25.25 -19.57 26.57
C GLN A 548 -26.36 -20.22 25.72
N LYS A 549 -26.02 -20.89 24.61
CA LYS A 549 -26.98 -21.42 23.61
C LYS A 549 -27.85 -20.34 22.94
N GLU A 550 -27.31 -19.13 22.81
CA GLU A 550 -28.00 -17.94 22.28
C GLU A 550 -27.47 -17.49 20.91
N LEU A 551 -26.84 -18.37 20.12
CA LEU A 551 -26.29 -18.01 18.80
C LEU A 551 -27.32 -17.39 17.84
N HIS A 552 -28.60 -17.73 18.00
CA HIS A 552 -29.71 -17.18 17.22
C HIS A 552 -29.91 -15.66 17.42
N SER A 553 -29.40 -15.08 18.51
CA SER A 553 -29.46 -13.64 18.80
C SER A 553 -28.37 -12.82 18.09
N ALA A 554 -27.48 -13.47 17.33
CA ALA A 554 -26.45 -12.79 16.57
C ALA A 554 -27.07 -12.02 15.40
N GLU A 555 -26.87 -10.70 15.38
CA GLU A 555 -27.44 -9.81 14.36
C GLU A 555 -26.38 -8.93 13.69
N LEU A 556 -26.62 -8.65 12.40
CA LEU A 556 -25.84 -7.68 11.64
C LEU A 556 -25.98 -6.29 12.26
N SER A 557 -24.86 -5.67 12.61
CA SER A 557 -24.80 -4.32 13.15
C SER A 557 -24.08 -3.37 12.20
N LEU A 558 -24.44 -2.09 12.28
CA LEU A 558 -23.81 -1.03 11.50
C LEU A 558 -22.30 -0.93 11.81
N LEU A 559 -21.53 -0.48 10.82
CA LEU A 559 -20.06 -0.38 10.86
C LEU A 559 -19.30 -1.72 11.07
N ARG A 560 -19.98 -2.87 11.05
CA ARG A 560 -19.36 -4.20 11.11
C ARG A 560 -19.49 -4.90 9.75
N PRO A 561 -18.43 -4.94 8.92
CA PRO A 561 -18.53 -5.50 7.58
C PRO A 561 -18.67 -7.02 7.64
N ILE A 562 -19.53 -7.58 6.80
CA ILE A 562 -19.74 -9.02 6.66
C ILE A 562 -19.14 -9.54 5.36
N LYS A 563 -18.79 -10.82 5.28
CA LYS A 563 -18.25 -11.38 4.03
C LYS A 563 -19.26 -11.19 2.89
N CYS A 564 -18.81 -10.65 1.76
CA CYS A 564 -19.70 -10.45 0.62
C CYS A 564 -20.24 -11.78 0.07
N MET A 565 -21.52 -11.84 -0.33
CA MET A 565 -22.10 -12.99 -1.04
C MET A 565 -21.40 -13.18 -2.39
N LEU A 566 -21.07 -14.42 -2.75
CA LEU A 566 -20.28 -14.75 -3.94
C LEU A 566 -21.15 -15.35 -5.04
N ALA A 567 -20.81 -15.06 -6.30
CA ALA A 567 -21.48 -15.62 -7.46
C ALA A 567 -20.71 -16.81 -8.07
N THR A 568 -21.46 -17.80 -8.52
CA THR A 568 -20.99 -19.02 -9.18
C THR A 568 -20.73 -18.74 -10.67
N PRO A 569 -19.53 -19.04 -11.21
CA PRO A 569 -19.27 -18.90 -12.64
C PRO A 569 -20.05 -19.94 -13.44
N GLU A 570 -20.72 -19.50 -14.50
CA GLU A 570 -21.39 -20.40 -15.45
C GLU A 570 -20.93 -20.11 -16.89
N PRO A 571 -20.81 -21.15 -17.74
CA PRO A 571 -20.25 -21.01 -19.08
C PRO A 571 -21.26 -20.49 -20.12
N SER A 572 -22.57 -20.64 -19.88
CA SER A 572 -23.62 -20.26 -20.84
C SER A 572 -24.90 -19.80 -20.14
N ALA A 573 -25.74 -19.08 -20.87
CA ALA A 573 -27.07 -18.70 -20.42
C ALA A 573 -27.93 -19.94 -20.10
N ASP A 574 -27.84 -21.01 -20.90
CA ASP A 574 -28.52 -22.28 -20.63
C ASP A 574 -28.07 -22.94 -19.32
N ALA A 575 -26.76 -22.94 -19.04
CA ALA A 575 -26.23 -23.49 -17.79
C ALA A 575 -26.74 -22.70 -16.58
N VAL A 576 -26.75 -21.37 -16.67
CA VAL A 576 -27.36 -20.50 -15.64
C VAL A 576 -28.83 -20.83 -15.46
N TRP A 577 -29.60 -20.89 -16.55
CA TRP A 577 -31.05 -21.10 -16.50
C TRP A 577 -31.41 -22.46 -15.92
N ASN A 578 -30.73 -23.53 -16.36
CA ASN A 578 -30.96 -24.88 -15.86
C ASN A 578 -30.67 -24.98 -14.36
N ARG A 579 -29.55 -24.41 -13.90
CA ARG A 579 -29.21 -24.39 -12.46
C ARG A 579 -30.18 -23.56 -11.64
N PHE A 580 -30.64 -22.43 -12.17
CA PHE A 580 -31.68 -21.63 -11.51
C PHE A 580 -32.98 -22.42 -11.35
N MET A 581 -33.44 -23.08 -12.41
CA MET A 581 -34.66 -23.91 -12.38
C MET A 581 -34.53 -25.08 -11.39
N GLU A 582 -33.38 -25.75 -11.38
CA GLU A 582 -33.06 -26.84 -10.45
C GLU A 582 -33.06 -26.33 -8.99
N ALA A 583 -32.38 -25.22 -8.71
CA ALA A 583 -32.28 -24.65 -7.37
C ALA A 583 -33.62 -24.10 -6.85
N ALA A 584 -34.46 -23.58 -7.74
CA ALA A 584 -35.80 -23.09 -7.41
C ALA A 584 -36.83 -24.22 -7.22
N GLY A 585 -36.46 -25.49 -7.46
CA GLY A 585 -37.38 -26.63 -7.33
C GLY A 585 -38.54 -26.59 -8.33
N ILE A 586 -38.37 -25.89 -9.45
CA ILE A 586 -39.42 -25.75 -10.46
C ILE A 586 -39.36 -26.96 -11.39
N GLU A 587 -40.09 -28.02 -11.04
CA GLU A 587 -40.28 -29.17 -11.92
C GLU A 587 -41.13 -28.79 -13.15
N ARG A 588 -40.80 -29.37 -14.31
CA ARG A 588 -41.68 -29.31 -15.48
C ARG A 588 -42.85 -30.28 -15.24
N ASP A 589 -44.05 -29.74 -15.02
CA ASP A 589 -45.29 -30.49 -15.22
C ASP A 589 -45.30 -31.09 -16.64
N GLN A 590 -45.84 -32.31 -16.79
CA GLN A 590 -46.14 -32.97 -18.08
C GLN A 590 -47.03 -32.11 -19.02
N SER A 591 -47.69 -31.06 -18.50
CA SER A 591 -48.48 -30.07 -19.23
C SER A 591 -47.69 -28.81 -19.67
N GLY A 592 -46.42 -28.64 -19.25
CA GLY A 592 -45.56 -27.54 -19.66
C GLY A 592 -45.86 -26.18 -18.99
N SER A 593 -46.77 -26.10 -18.03
CA SER A 593 -47.10 -24.86 -17.31
C SER A 593 -46.50 -24.81 -15.91
N SER A 594 -45.32 -24.19 -15.77
CA SER A 594 -44.82 -23.70 -14.48
C SER A 594 -44.79 -22.17 -14.47
N ILE A 595 -45.00 -21.54 -13.31
CA ILE A 595 -44.83 -20.08 -13.17
C ILE A 595 -43.37 -19.77 -13.53
N PRO A 596 -43.09 -18.94 -14.55
CA PRO A 596 -41.73 -18.72 -14.99
C PRO A 596 -40.96 -17.95 -13.91
N GLY A 597 -40.00 -18.64 -13.27
CA GLY A 597 -39.07 -18.00 -12.35
C GLY A 597 -38.40 -16.82 -13.04
N THR A 598 -38.30 -15.67 -12.36
CA THR A 598 -37.68 -14.46 -12.93
C THR A 598 -36.31 -14.26 -12.28
N VAL A 599 -35.27 -14.14 -13.11
CA VAL A 599 -33.94 -13.73 -12.65
C VAL A 599 -33.71 -12.25 -12.94
N TYR A 600 -32.98 -11.58 -12.07
CA TYR A 600 -32.52 -10.21 -12.24
C TYR A 600 -31.13 -10.19 -12.85
N VAL A 601 -31.00 -9.57 -14.01
CA VAL A 601 -29.77 -9.48 -14.77
C VAL A 601 -29.19 -8.06 -14.66
N GLU A 602 -27.95 -7.97 -14.18
CA GLU A 602 -27.20 -6.74 -14.01
C GLU A 602 -25.90 -6.78 -14.83
N ASP A 603 -25.42 -5.61 -15.24
CA ASP A 603 -24.07 -5.49 -15.81
C ASP A 603 -23.04 -5.95 -14.77
N LYS A 604 -22.08 -6.78 -15.19
CA LYS A 604 -20.92 -7.06 -14.34
C LYS A 604 -19.92 -5.90 -14.45
N PHE A 605 -19.82 -5.11 -13.38
CA PHE A 605 -18.87 -4.01 -13.28
C PHE A 605 -17.42 -4.51 -13.11
N ASP A 606 -16.48 -3.71 -13.63
CA ASP A 606 -15.03 -3.87 -13.51
C ASP A 606 -14.50 -2.78 -12.57
N GLY A 607 -14.49 -3.06 -11.26
CA GLY A 607 -14.21 -2.09 -10.22
C GLY A 607 -13.69 -2.70 -8.92
N ILE A 608 -13.89 -1.98 -7.81
CA ILE A 608 -13.63 -2.47 -6.46
C ILE A 608 -14.96 -2.74 -5.78
N ARG A 609 -15.30 -4.00 -5.58
CA ARG A 609 -16.42 -4.36 -4.71
C ARG A 609 -16.18 -3.87 -3.29
N ALA A 610 -17.15 -3.12 -2.77
CA ALA A 610 -17.08 -2.52 -1.45
C ALA A 610 -18.45 -2.51 -0.75
N GLN A 611 -18.41 -2.61 0.57
CA GLN A 611 -19.55 -2.33 1.45
C GLN A 611 -19.43 -0.93 2.01
N LEU A 612 -20.47 -0.12 1.82
CA LEU A 612 -20.62 1.20 2.43
C LEU A 612 -21.53 1.07 3.66
N HIS A 613 -21.02 1.46 4.81
CA HIS A 613 -21.80 1.56 6.05
C HIS A 613 -21.96 3.04 6.38
N ARG A 614 -23.20 3.51 6.46
CA ARG A 614 -23.56 4.88 6.85
C ARG A 614 -24.38 4.83 8.15
N SER A 615 -23.82 5.38 9.23
CA SER A 615 -24.56 5.71 10.46
C SER A 615 -24.97 7.17 10.46
N ARG A 616 -25.55 7.70 11.52
CA ARG A 616 -25.76 9.17 11.66
C ARG A 616 -24.42 9.93 11.72
N ASP A 617 -23.45 9.42 12.48
CA ASP A 617 -22.22 10.14 12.82
C ASP A 617 -21.03 9.80 11.93
N SER A 618 -21.06 8.64 11.26
CA SER A 618 -19.91 8.09 10.55
C SER A 618 -20.27 7.43 9.23
N VAL A 619 -19.26 7.33 8.36
CA VAL A 619 -19.29 6.58 7.11
C VAL A 619 -18.03 5.76 7.03
N GLU A 620 -18.19 4.48 6.72
CA GLU A 620 -17.08 3.56 6.52
C GLU A 620 -17.24 2.79 5.22
N ILE A 621 -16.13 2.59 4.51
CA ILE A 621 -16.07 1.81 3.28
C ILE A 621 -15.13 0.64 3.51
N PHE A 622 -15.64 -0.57 3.29
CA PHE A 622 -14.89 -1.81 3.44
C PHE A 622 -14.73 -2.49 2.08
N SER A 623 -13.52 -2.92 1.75
CA SER A 623 -13.26 -3.70 0.54
C SER A 623 -13.88 -5.10 0.64
N ARG A 624 -13.85 -5.84 -0.48
CA ARG A 624 -14.23 -7.26 -0.53
C ARG A 624 -13.62 -8.13 0.57
N ASP A 625 -12.39 -7.86 0.97
CA ASP A 625 -11.67 -8.60 2.02
C ASP A 625 -11.88 -8.00 3.42
N LEU A 626 -12.92 -7.17 3.57
CA LEU A 626 -13.33 -6.49 4.80
C LEU A 626 -12.29 -5.52 5.36
N ARG A 627 -11.36 -5.06 4.52
CA ARG A 627 -10.39 -4.03 4.89
C ARG A 627 -11.04 -2.67 4.79
N ARG A 628 -10.86 -1.83 5.79
CA ARG A 628 -11.26 -0.42 5.76
C ARG A 628 -10.46 0.30 4.67
N ILE A 629 -11.15 0.88 3.70
CA ILE A 629 -10.59 1.66 2.58
C ILE A 629 -11.15 3.09 2.54
N THR A 630 -11.82 3.52 3.62
CA THR A 630 -12.50 4.82 3.77
C THR A 630 -11.60 6.01 3.41
N GLY A 631 -10.33 6.01 3.84
CA GLY A 631 -9.38 7.09 3.57
C GLY A 631 -8.99 7.23 2.09
N GLN A 632 -9.20 6.20 1.28
CA GLN A 632 -8.84 6.18 -0.15
C GLN A 632 -9.92 6.84 -1.03
N PHE A 633 -11.12 7.09 -0.49
CA PHE A 633 -12.27 7.63 -1.22
C PHE A 633 -13.00 8.74 -0.44
N PRO A 634 -12.31 9.83 -0.07
CA PRO A 634 -12.90 10.91 0.74
C PRO A 634 -14.14 11.55 0.10
N GLU A 635 -14.21 11.61 -1.23
CA GLU A 635 -15.36 12.17 -1.97
C GLU A 635 -16.63 11.31 -1.83
N LEU A 636 -16.49 9.98 -1.82
CA LEU A 636 -17.60 9.07 -1.59
C LEU A 636 -18.06 9.16 -0.13
N VAL A 637 -17.13 9.33 0.80
CA VAL A 637 -17.40 9.52 2.23
C VAL A 637 -18.20 10.80 2.47
N GLU A 638 -17.80 11.92 1.84
CA GLU A 638 -18.50 13.20 1.97
C GLU A 638 -19.92 13.11 1.41
N GLN A 639 -20.09 12.52 0.22
CA GLN A 639 -21.40 12.37 -0.42
C GLN A 639 -22.31 11.40 0.33
N ALA A 640 -21.76 10.29 0.86
CA ALA A 640 -22.53 9.31 1.64
C ALA A 640 -23.13 9.92 2.92
N ARG A 641 -22.54 10.99 3.47
CA ARG A 641 -23.12 11.69 4.62
C ARG A 641 -24.49 12.29 4.34
N ARG A 642 -24.83 12.51 3.06
CA ARG A 642 -26.09 13.11 2.59
C ARG A 642 -27.24 12.09 2.45
N PHE A 643 -27.00 10.80 2.71
CA PHE A 643 -28.10 9.85 2.85
C PHE A 643 -28.90 10.16 4.12
N ASP A 644 -30.22 10.20 4.00
CA ASP A 644 -31.14 10.40 5.14
C ASP A 644 -31.29 9.15 6.00
N GLN A 645 -31.03 7.97 5.41
CA GLN A 645 -31.15 6.67 6.07
C GLN A 645 -29.80 6.18 6.58
N GLU A 646 -29.82 5.47 7.72
CA GLU A 646 -28.69 4.64 8.12
C GLU A 646 -28.77 3.33 7.33
N LEU A 647 -27.66 2.91 6.72
CA LEU A 647 -27.68 1.79 5.78
C LEU A 647 -26.35 1.04 5.67
N ILE A 648 -26.46 -0.21 5.21
CA ILE A 648 -25.35 -1.01 4.70
C ILE A 648 -25.65 -1.35 3.24
N ALA A 649 -24.86 -0.82 2.32
CA ALA A 649 -24.98 -1.05 0.88
C ALA A 649 -23.81 -1.89 0.36
N ASP A 650 -24.10 -2.88 -0.51
CA ASP A 650 -23.10 -3.65 -1.25
C ASP A 650 -23.07 -3.11 -2.70
N GLY A 651 -21.88 -2.76 -3.17
CA GLY A 651 -21.73 -2.08 -4.44
C GLY A 651 -20.33 -2.22 -5.03
N GLU A 652 -20.16 -1.60 -6.19
CA GLU A 652 -18.88 -1.54 -6.90
C GLU A 652 -18.44 -0.08 -7.04
N ILE A 653 -17.23 0.24 -6.59
CA ILE A 653 -16.57 1.51 -6.89
C ILE A 653 -15.97 1.40 -8.28
N ILE A 654 -16.34 2.30 -9.19
CA ILE A 654 -15.83 2.34 -10.56
C ILE A 654 -15.26 3.72 -10.88
N ALA A 655 -14.25 3.76 -11.75
CA ALA A 655 -13.78 5.01 -12.34
C ALA A 655 -14.81 5.50 -13.38
N PHE A 656 -15.19 6.77 -13.29
CA PHE A 656 -16.30 7.31 -14.07
C PHE A 656 -16.06 8.78 -14.39
N ASP A 657 -15.94 9.11 -15.68
CA ASP A 657 -15.72 10.49 -16.14
C ASP A 657 -16.70 10.87 -17.26
N LYS A 658 -17.26 12.08 -17.20
CA LYS A 658 -18.18 12.66 -18.21
C LYS A 658 -19.28 11.71 -18.70
N GLY A 659 -19.90 10.96 -17.79
CA GLY A 659 -21.00 10.04 -18.13
C GLY A 659 -20.54 8.70 -18.72
N ARG A 660 -19.23 8.40 -18.75
CA ARG A 660 -18.66 7.16 -19.28
C ARG A 660 -17.87 6.41 -18.22
N ARG A 661 -18.00 5.07 -18.27
CA ARG A 661 -17.24 4.14 -17.44
C ARG A 661 -15.80 4.09 -17.95
N LEU A 662 -14.84 4.24 -17.05
CA LEU A 662 -13.42 4.05 -17.31
C LEU A 662 -13.00 2.64 -16.89
N THR A 663 -11.76 2.25 -17.17
CA THR A 663 -11.28 0.88 -16.94
C THR A 663 -10.82 0.67 -15.49
N PHE A 664 -10.78 -0.57 -15.00
CA PHE A 664 -10.17 -0.88 -13.69
C PHE A 664 -8.71 -0.43 -13.59
N PHE A 665 -7.99 -0.34 -14.71
CA PHE A 665 -6.63 0.18 -14.74
C PHE A 665 -6.56 1.66 -14.30
N ASP A 666 -7.59 2.46 -14.61
CA ASP A 666 -7.67 3.86 -14.17
C ASP A 666 -7.95 3.95 -12.67
N LEU A 667 -8.72 3.01 -12.13
CA LEU A 667 -9.00 2.89 -10.70
C LEU A 667 -7.78 2.38 -9.91
N GLN A 668 -6.97 1.49 -10.50
CA GLN A 668 -5.77 0.94 -9.88
C GLN A 668 -4.69 2.00 -9.60
N LYS A 669 -4.69 3.12 -10.35
CA LYS A 669 -3.85 4.30 -10.08
C LYS A 669 -4.10 4.91 -8.68
N ARG A 670 -5.27 4.67 -8.08
CA ARG A 670 -5.62 5.09 -6.71
C ARG A 670 -5.23 4.06 -5.64
N LEU A 671 -5.39 2.77 -5.93
CA LEU A 671 -5.24 1.66 -4.97
C LEU A 671 -3.79 1.37 -4.51
N GLY A 672 -2.79 1.82 -5.26
CA GLY A 672 -1.38 1.56 -4.96
C GLY A 672 -0.79 2.39 -3.80
N ARG A 673 -1.59 3.30 -3.21
CA ARG A 673 -1.15 4.25 -2.19
C ARG A 673 -1.51 3.70 -0.80
N LYS A 674 -0.49 3.28 -0.04
CA LYS A 674 -0.65 3.00 1.39
C LYS A 674 -0.85 4.33 2.13
N ASP A 675 -1.55 4.28 3.25
CA ASP A 675 -1.78 5.40 4.19
C ASP A 675 -0.50 5.95 4.87
N ASP A 676 0.68 5.82 4.24
CA ASP A 676 1.90 6.46 4.69
C ASP A 676 1.93 7.89 4.12
N THR A 677 1.86 8.86 5.02
CA THR A 677 1.98 10.31 4.83
C THR A 677 3.36 10.77 4.34
N SER A 678 4.09 9.94 3.60
CA SER A 678 5.47 10.19 3.14
C SER A 678 5.66 10.11 1.63
N ASP A 679 4.59 9.93 0.84
CA ASP A 679 4.66 10.20 -0.59
C ASP A 679 4.48 11.71 -0.81
N LEU A 680 5.59 12.39 -1.10
CA LEU A 680 5.68 13.77 -1.64
C LEU A 680 4.80 14.01 -2.89
N PHE A 681 4.14 12.97 -3.38
CA PHE A 681 3.21 12.92 -4.52
C PHE A 681 1.72 12.90 -4.13
N ALA A 682 1.38 13.08 -2.86
CA ALA A 682 0.00 12.97 -2.33
C ALA A 682 -1.02 13.92 -3.00
N GLY A 683 -0.57 14.98 -3.68
CA GLY A 683 -1.43 15.90 -4.44
C GLY A 683 -2.12 15.29 -5.68
N ALA A 684 -1.67 14.14 -6.19
CA ALA A 684 -2.23 13.50 -7.37
C ALA A 684 -3.44 12.57 -7.09
N ALA A 685 -4.08 12.68 -5.91
CA ALA A 685 -5.26 11.87 -5.54
C ALA A 685 -6.58 12.37 -6.17
N ALA A 686 -6.59 13.57 -6.74
CA ALA A 686 -7.78 14.22 -7.28
C ALA A 686 -8.12 13.88 -8.76
N ASP A 687 -7.28 13.14 -9.49
CA ASP A 687 -7.36 13.14 -10.97
C ASP A 687 -8.26 12.08 -11.62
N VAL A 688 -8.74 11.06 -10.89
CA VAL A 688 -9.63 10.02 -11.48
C VAL A 688 -10.98 10.04 -10.76
N PRO A 689 -12.04 10.68 -11.29
CA PRO A 689 -13.34 10.70 -10.62
C PRO A 689 -13.92 9.28 -10.51
N VAL A 690 -14.61 8.98 -9.40
CA VAL A 690 -15.20 7.68 -9.11
C VAL A 690 -16.67 7.80 -8.74
N VAL A 691 -17.42 6.72 -8.92
CA VAL A 691 -18.79 6.57 -8.41
C VAL A 691 -18.94 5.22 -7.71
N PHE A 692 -19.87 5.14 -6.77
CA PHE A 692 -20.25 3.91 -6.09
C PHE A 692 -21.58 3.40 -6.66
N VAL A 693 -21.54 2.26 -7.35
CA VAL A 693 -22.72 1.63 -7.95
C VAL A 693 -23.28 0.61 -6.97
N ILE A 694 -24.38 0.94 -6.31
CA ILE A 694 -25.07 0.08 -5.34
C ILE A 694 -25.86 -0.98 -6.12
N PHE A 695 -25.59 -2.26 -5.83
CA PHE A 695 -26.35 -3.37 -6.40
C PHE A 695 -27.21 -4.13 -5.36
N ASP A 696 -26.93 -4.00 -4.07
CA ASP A 696 -27.73 -4.62 -3.00
C ASP A 696 -27.77 -3.76 -1.71
N LEU A 697 -28.78 -3.99 -0.88
CA LEU A 697 -29.01 -3.32 0.40
C LEU A 697 -29.13 -4.37 1.52
N LEU A 698 -28.22 -4.36 2.49
CA LEU A 698 -28.07 -5.44 3.48
C LEU A 698 -28.72 -5.11 4.83
N TRP A 699 -28.82 -3.82 5.14
CA TRP A 699 -29.37 -3.31 6.39
C TRP A 699 -29.85 -1.88 6.17
N MET A 700 -30.96 -1.51 6.81
CA MET A 700 -31.48 -0.15 6.76
C MET A 700 -32.27 0.19 8.04
N ASN A 701 -31.99 1.36 8.63
CA ASN A 701 -32.74 1.94 9.77
C ASN A 701 -33.07 0.94 10.90
N GLY A 702 -32.07 0.19 11.38
CA GLY A 702 -32.24 -0.76 12.48
C GLY A 702 -32.60 -2.18 12.05
N ARG A 703 -32.97 -2.40 10.78
CA ARG A 703 -33.45 -3.70 10.29
C ARG A 703 -32.44 -4.38 9.37
N SER A 704 -32.08 -5.62 9.69
CA SER A 704 -31.35 -6.50 8.78
C SER A 704 -32.23 -6.94 7.62
N LEU A 705 -31.70 -6.89 6.41
CA LEU A 705 -32.38 -7.30 5.18
C LEU A 705 -31.82 -8.62 4.63
N LEU A 706 -30.89 -9.29 5.33
CA LEU A 706 -30.23 -10.49 4.82
C LEU A 706 -31.22 -11.63 4.51
N LYS A 707 -32.25 -11.79 5.34
CA LYS A 707 -33.34 -12.78 5.18
C LYS A 707 -34.53 -12.24 4.36
N THR A 708 -34.38 -11.09 3.71
CA THR A 708 -35.42 -10.47 2.86
C THR A 708 -35.13 -10.82 1.39
N PRO A 709 -36.12 -11.23 0.57
CA PRO A 709 -35.92 -11.54 -0.85
C PRO A 709 -35.26 -10.40 -1.64
N LEU A 710 -34.44 -10.73 -2.65
CA LEU A 710 -33.72 -9.73 -3.45
C LEU A 710 -34.67 -8.70 -4.07
N ARG A 711 -35.86 -9.09 -4.54
CA ARG A 711 -36.82 -8.12 -5.11
C ARG A 711 -37.17 -7.01 -4.11
N GLU A 712 -37.43 -7.36 -2.85
CA GLU A 712 -37.82 -6.40 -1.82
C GLU A 712 -36.64 -5.52 -1.41
N ARG A 713 -35.42 -6.10 -1.33
CA ARG A 713 -34.20 -5.30 -1.08
C ARG A 713 -33.98 -4.28 -2.20
N ARG A 714 -34.28 -4.64 -3.45
CA ARG A 714 -34.18 -3.77 -4.63
C ARG A 714 -35.25 -2.69 -4.65
N GLU A 715 -36.49 -3.01 -4.23
CA GLU A 715 -37.55 -2.02 -4.05
C GLU A 715 -37.15 -0.97 -3.01
N GLN A 716 -36.62 -1.40 -1.86
CA GLN A 716 -36.10 -0.48 -0.83
C GLN A 716 -34.92 0.35 -1.30
N LEU A 717 -33.99 -0.23 -2.06
CA LEU A 717 -32.93 0.55 -2.73
C LEU A 717 -33.52 1.59 -3.71
N GLY A 718 -34.66 1.29 -4.32
CA GLY A 718 -35.39 2.16 -5.22
C GLY A 718 -35.91 3.44 -4.55
N THR A 719 -36.20 3.40 -3.24
CA THR A 719 -36.74 4.54 -2.49
C THR A 719 -35.68 5.54 -2.02
N LEU A 720 -34.38 5.18 -2.07
CA LEU A 720 -33.31 6.03 -1.56
C LEU A 720 -33.02 7.23 -2.48
N VAL A 721 -32.96 8.44 -1.95
CA VAL A 721 -32.44 9.60 -2.72
C VAL A 721 -30.92 9.47 -2.79
N LEU A 722 -30.38 9.25 -4.00
CA LEU A 722 -28.94 9.04 -4.18
C LEU A 722 -28.19 10.36 -4.39
N PRO A 723 -27.09 10.60 -3.66
CA PRO A 723 -26.18 11.69 -3.98
C PRO A 723 -25.51 11.49 -5.37
N PRO A 724 -24.97 12.54 -6.01
CA PRO A 724 -24.47 12.48 -7.40
C PRO A 724 -23.43 11.39 -7.71
N GLN A 725 -22.60 11.01 -6.75
CA GLN A 725 -21.57 9.96 -6.90
C GLN A 725 -22.08 8.54 -6.60
N PHE A 726 -23.38 8.38 -6.30
CA PHE A 726 -24.00 7.09 -6.00
C PHE A 726 -25.01 6.74 -7.08
N HIS A 727 -24.81 5.59 -7.72
CA HIS A 727 -25.72 5.09 -8.75
C HIS A 727 -26.32 3.76 -8.31
N ARG A 728 -27.51 3.43 -8.82
CA ARG A 728 -28.08 2.08 -8.68
C ARG A 728 -27.64 1.24 -9.88
N ALA A 729 -27.27 -0.01 -9.65
CA ALA A 729 -27.09 -0.96 -10.74
C ALA A 729 -28.42 -1.14 -11.49
N ASN A 730 -28.40 -1.05 -12.82
CA ASN A 730 -29.59 -1.30 -13.64
C ASN A 730 -29.91 -2.79 -13.65
N VAL A 731 -31.18 -3.13 -13.51
CA VAL A 731 -31.68 -4.52 -13.52
C VAL A 731 -32.58 -4.72 -14.73
N THR A 732 -32.32 -5.77 -15.49
CA THR A 732 -33.20 -6.28 -16.55
C THR A 732 -33.74 -7.64 -16.10
N PRO A 733 -35.07 -7.82 -15.96
CA PRO A 733 -35.63 -9.13 -15.65
C PRO A 733 -35.47 -10.06 -16.87
N ALA A 734 -35.18 -11.33 -16.63
CA ALA A 734 -35.16 -12.37 -17.66
C ALA A 734 -35.91 -13.62 -17.19
N ARG A 735 -36.61 -14.26 -18.13
CA ARG A 735 -37.48 -15.43 -17.89
C ARG A 735 -37.12 -16.64 -18.75
N SER A 736 -35.99 -16.58 -19.45
CA SER A 736 -35.46 -17.71 -20.22
C SER A 736 -33.96 -17.58 -20.46
N ALA A 737 -33.31 -18.69 -20.81
CA ALA A 737 -31.92 -18.69 -21.28
C ALA A 737 -31.74 -17.77 -22.52
N ALA A 738 -32.72 -17.74 -23.42
CA ALA A 738 -32.68 -16.91 -24.63
C ALA A 738 -32.67 -15.40 -24.28
N GLU A 739 -33.47 -14.97 -23.31
CA GLU A 739 -33.47 -13.58 -22.83
C GLU A 739 -32.14 -13.22 -22.15
N ILE A 740 -31.58 -14.12 -21.32
CA ILE A 740 -30.27 -13.92 -20.70
C ILE A 740 -29.18 -13.77 -21.78
N GLU A 741 -29.19 -14.61 -22.81
CA GLU A 741 -28.25 -14.56 -23.92
C GLU A 741 -28.38 -13.24 -24.70
N GLN A 742 -29.61 -12.77 -24.96
CA GLN A 742 -29.84 -11.49 -25.61
C GLN A 742 -29.28 -10.32 -24.79
N ILE A 743 -29.54 -10.30 -23.48
CA ILE A 743 -28.99 -9.29 -22.57
C ILE A 743 -27.45 -9.38 -22.52
N PHE A 744 -26.89 -10.59 -22.59
CA PHE A 744 -25.44 -10.80 -22.61
C PHE A 744 -24.82 -10.20 -23.88
N GLN A 745 -25.45 -10.41 -25.04
CA GLN A 745 -25.01 -9.83 -26.31
C GLN A 745 -25.10 -8.29 -26.29
N ASP A 746 -26.16 -7.73 -25.72
CA ASP A 746 -26.33 -6.28 -25.59
C ASP A 746 -25.35 -5.67 -24.58
N ALA A 747 -25.00 -6.38 -23.52
CA ALA A 747 -23.94 -5.99 -22.60
C ALA A 747 -22.56 -6.01 -23.27
N ARG A 748 -22.28 -7.01 -24.12
CA ARG A 748 -21.04 -7.08 -24.91
C ARG A 748 -20.91 -5.93 -25.91
N ARG A 749 -21.99 -5.55 -26.60
CA ARG A 749 -22.00 -4.37 -27.50
C ARG A 749 -21.66 -3.07 -26.77
N ARG A 750 -21.89 -3.02 -25.45
CA ARG A 750 -21.54 -1.91 -24.55
C ARG A 750 -20.17 -2.09 -23.88
N LEU A 751 -19.37 -3.07 -24.30
CA LEU A 751 -18.05 -3.42 -23.76
C LEU A 751 -18.04 -3.79 -22.27
N ASN A 752 -19.14 -4.34 -21.74
CA ASN A 752 -19.18 -4.84 -20.37
C ASN A 752 -18.50 -6.21 -20.25
N GLU A 753 -17.90 -6.50 -19.09
CA GLU A 753 -17.12 -7.72 -18.81
C GLU A 753 -17.97 -9.01 -18.82
N GLY A 754 -19.28 -8.87 -18.64
CA GLY A 754 -20.24 -9.96 -18.58
C GLY A 754 -21.48 -9.56 -17.81
N LEU A 755 -22.21 -10.55 -17.31
CA LEU A 755 -23.43 -10.34 -16.53
C LEU A 755 -23.32 -10.92 -15.13
N MET A 756 -24.01 -10.27 -14.20
CA MET A 756 -24.41 -10.84 -12.93
C MET A 756 -25.88 -11.22 -13.03
N ILE A 757 -26.21 -12.48 -12.76
CA ILE A 757 -27.57 -13.00 -12.88
C ILE A 757 -27.97 -13.51 -11.50
N LYS A 758 -29.04 -12.97 -10.94
CA LYS A 758 -29.43 -13.20 -9.56
C LYS A 758 -30.87 -13.69 -9.50
N ASP A 759 -31.12 -14.72 -8.70
CA ASP A 759 -32.47 -15.12 -8.33
C ASP A 759 -33.16 -13.99 -7.55
N SER A 760 -34.34 -13.57 -8.03
CA SER A 760 -35.12 -12.47 -7.45
C SER A 760 -35.70 -12.80 -6.07
N GLU A 761 -35.89 -14.08 -5.76
CA GLU A 761 -36.39 -14.54 -4.46
C GLU A 761 -35.25 -14.91 -3.49
N SER A 762 -33.99 -14.78 -3.90
CA SER A 762 -32.85 -15.18 -3.07
C SER A 762 -32.62 -14.26 -1.86
N PHE A 763 -32.34 -14.89 -0.71
CA PHE A 763 -31.77 -14.21 0.46
C PHE A 763 -30.30 -13.86 0.23
N TYR A 764 -29.80 -12.87 0.96
CA TYR A 764 -28.38 -12.56 0.95
C TYR A 764 -27.65 -13.52 1.89
N LEU A 765 -26.75 -14.34 1.34
CA LEU A 765 -25.98 -15.34 2.07
C LEU A 765 -24.51 -14.88 2.18
N PRO A 766 -24.12 -14.22 3.29
CA PRO A 766 -22.79 -13.61 3.35
C PRO A 766 -21.70 -14.70 3.35
N GLY A 767 -20.60 -14.42 2.65
CA GLY A 767 -19.44 -15.32 2.51
C GLY A 767 -19.68 -16.61 1.73
N THR A 768 -20.92 -16.90 1.34
CA THR A 768 -21.28 -18.15 0.68
C THR A 768 -21.28 -17.97 -0.84
N ARG A 769 -20.80 -18.99 -1.55
CA ARG A 769 -20.96 -19.13 -3.00
C ARG A 769 -22.10 -20.11 -3.24
N GLY A 770 -23.32 -19.58 -3.36
CA GLY A 770 -24.53 -20.38 -3.56
C GLY A 770 -24.94 -20.50 -5.04
N MET A 771 -26.07 -21.17 -5.27
CA MET A 771 -26.71 -21.33 -6.59
C MET A 771 -27.75 -20.23 -6.88
N PHE A 772 -27.64 -19.08 -6.22
CA PHE A 772 -28.59 -17.98 -6.36
C PHE A 772 -28.04 -16.83 -7.20
N TRP A 773 -26.72 -16.64 -7.18
CA TRP A 773 -26.04 -15.61 -7.94
C TRP A 773 -25.05 -16.27 -8.88
N PHE A 774 -25.18 -15.96 -10.16
CA PHE A 774 -24.33 -16.46 -11.21
C PHE A 774 -23.58 -15.32 -11.87
N LYS A 775 -22.36 -15.59 -12.33
CA LYS A 775 -21.62 -14.69 -13.21
C LYS A 775 -21.44 -15.40 -14.54
N LEU A 776 -22.02 -14.82 -15.58
CA LEU A 776 -21.85 -15.30 -16.94
C LEU A 776 -20.73 -14.50 -17.58
N LYS A 777 -19.64 -15.20 -17.86
CA LYS A 777 -18.51 -14.70 -18.65
C LYS A 777 -18.20 -15.77 -19.68
N ARG A 778 -18.15 -15.39 -20.95
CA ARG A 778 -17.57 -16.25 -21.99
C ARG A 778 -16.13 -15.83 -22.22
N GLU A 779 -15.22 -16.79 -22.10
CA GLU A 779 -13.86 -16.64 -22.59
C GLU A 779 -13.94 -16.39 -24.09
N LEU A 780 -13.22 -15.40 -24.60
CA LEU A 780 -13.33 -15.03 -26.00
C LEU A 780 -12.62 -16.05 -26.90
N ALA A 781 -11.58 -16.74 -26.40
CA ALA A 781 -10.85 -17.82 -27.09
C ALA A 781 -9.80 -18.52 -26.18
N THR A 782 -9.25 -19.65 -26.68
CA THR A 782 -8.03 -20.31 -26.17
C THR A 782 -6.92 -20.24 -27.21
N LEU A 783 -5.66 -20.33 -26.76
CA LEU A 783 -4.49 -20.52 -27.60
C LEU A 783 -3.67 -21.69 -27.07
N ASP A 784 -3.24 -22.58 -27.95
CA ASP A 784 -2.20 -23.57 -27.65
C ASP A 784 -0.83 -22.91 -27.83
N VAL A 785 -0.05 -22.82 -26.76
CA VAL A 785 1.21 -22.05 -26.69
C VAL A 785 2.33 -22.90 -26.08
N VAL A 786 3.58 -22.62 -26.43
CA VAL A 786 4.74 -23.34 -25.86
C VAL A 786 5.40 -22.54 -24.75
N VAL A 787 5.80 -23.20 -23.66
CA VAL A 787 6.55 -22.57 -22.56
C VAL A 787 7.99 -22.30 -22.98
N VAL A 788 8.45 -21.05 -22.85
CA VAL A 788 9.82 -20.62 -23.20
C VAL A 788 10.63 -20.19 -21.97
N ALA A 789 9.94 -19.90 -20.86
CA ALA A 789 10.57 -19.55 -19.59
C ALA A 789 9.70 -19.96 -18.40
N ALA A 790 10.33 -20.24 -17.26
CA ALA A 790 9.67 -20.56 -16.01
C ALA A 790 10.32 -19.80 -14.83
N GLU A 791 9.52 -19.38 -13.87
CA GLU A 791 9.95 -18.62 -12.69
C GLU A 791 9.47 -19.26 -11.38
N LEU A 792 10.24 -19.02 -10.31
CA LEU A 792 9.85 -19.38 -8.94
C LEU A 792 8.66 -18.53 -8.49
N GLY A 793 7.63 -19.19 -7.95
CA GLY A 793 6.43 -18.55 -7.45
C GLY A 793 6.67 -17.66 -6.22
N HIS A 794 5.57 -17.10 -5.70
CA HIS A 794 5.59 -16.28 -4.49
C HIS A 794 4.90 -16.98 -3.31
N GLY A 795 5.26 -16.59 -2.09
CA GLY A 795 4.64 -17.14 -0.87
C GLY A 795 4.90 -18.63 -0.68
N LYS A 796 3.83 -19.43 -0.59
CA LYS A 796 3.89 -20.89 -0.40
C LYS A 796 4.50 -21.68 -1.58
N ARG A 797 4.68 -21.02 -2.73
CA ARG A 797 5.23 -21.60 -3.96
C ARG A 797 6.60 -21.02 -4.31
N ASN A 798 7.32 -20.50 -3.31
CA ASN A 798 8.62 -19.84 -3.51
C ASN A 798 9.75 -20.81 -3.89
N ASP A 799 9.50 -22.10 -3.80
CA ASP A 799 10.40 -23.22 -4.06
C ASP A 799 10.08 -24.00 -5.35
N VAL A 800 8.97 -23.68 -6.02
CA VAL A 800 8.51 -24.35 -7.24
C VAL A 800 8.41 -23.39 -8.43
N LEU A 801 8.72 -23.90 -9.63
CA LEU A 801 8.61 -23.17 -10.89
C LEU A 801 7.14 -23.19 -11.32
N SER A 802 6.39 -22.17 -10.94
CA SER A 802 4.92 -22.12 -11.09
C SER A 802 4.40 -20.98 -11.98
N ASP A 803 5.33 -20.16 -12.48
CA ASP A 803 5.08 -18.97 -13.27
C ASP A 803 5.65 -19.18 -14.69
N TYR A 804 4.80 -19.46 -15.68
CA TYR A 804 5.24 -19.87 -17.01
C TYR A 804 5.04 -18.79 -18.07
N THR A 805 6.13 -18.37 -18.71
CA THR A 805 6.11 -17.50 -19.88
C THR A 805 6.01 -18.35 -21.14
N PHE A 806 5.04 -18.04 -22.00
CA PHE A 806 4.74 -18.85 -23.18
C PHE A 806 4.67 -18.00 -24.46
N ALA A 807 4.88 -18.69 -25.58
CA ALA A 807 5.04 -18.10 -26.90
C ALA A 807 4.12 -18.75 -27.95
N VAL A 808 3.80 -17.97 -28.97
CA VAL A 808 3.20 -18.41 -30.23
C VAL A 808 4.26 -18.44 -31.32
N ARG A 809 4.00 -19.15 -32.41
CA ARG A 809 4.91 -19.21 -33.56
C ARG A 809 4.64 -18.07 -34.54
N ASP A 810 5.68 -17.38 -34.99
CA ASP A 810 5.61 -16.54 -36.18
C ASP A 810 5.75 -17.43 -37.43
N GLU A 811 4.73 -17.46 -38.28
CA GLU A 811 4.71 -18.26 -39.52
C GLU A 811 5.73 -17.76 -40.55
N THR A 812 6.14 -16.50 -40.49
CA THR A 812 7.06 -15.91 -41.48
C THR A 812 8.51 -16.24 -41.15
N THR A 813 8.88 -16.11 -39.89
CA THR A 813 10.28 -16.29 -39.42
C THR A 813 10.53 -17.64 -38.76
N GLY A 814 9.47 -18.34 -38.34
CA GLY A 814 9.54 -19.55 -37.53
C GLY A 814 9.87 -19.30 -36.05
N GLU A 815 10.07 -18.03 -35.63
CA GLU A 815 10.47 -17.69 -34.28
C GLU A 815 9.33 -17.91 -33.26
N LEU A 816 9.72 -18.29 -32.04
CA LEU A 816 8.81 -18.37 -30.90
C LEU A 816 8.75 -17.02 -30.20
N LEU A 817 7.62 -16.33 -30.36
CA LEU A 817 7.42 -14.98 -29.84
C LEU A 817 6.56 -15.01 -28.58
N PRO A 818 7.11 -14.62 -27.41
CA PRO A 818 6.33 -14.53 -26.18
C PRO A 818 5.06 -13.69 -26.37
N ILE A 819 3.94 -14.17 -25.84
CA ILE A 819 2.62 -13.51 -25.92
C ILE A 819 1.94 -13.39 -24.55
N GLY A 820 2.49 -14.03 -23.52
CA GLY A 820 1.96 -13.89 -22.16
C GLY A 820 2.66 -14.77 -21.14
N LYS A 821 2.15 -14.69 -19.92
CA LYS A 821 2.59 -15.46 -18.76
C LYS A 821 1.38 -15.87 -17.92
N ALA A 822 1.34 -17.11 -17.44
CA ALA A 822 0.30 -17.62 -16.56
C ALA A 822 0.88 -18.31 -15.33
N TYR A 823 0.18 -18.19 -14.21
CA TYR A 823 0.57 -18.71 -12.88
C TYR A 823 -0.58 -19.48 -12.20
N SER A 824 -1.64 -19.77 -12.95
CA SER A 824 -2.85 -20.43 -12.45
C SER A 824 -3.44 -21.37 -13.49
N GLY A 825 -4.09 -22.43 -13.03
CA GLY A 825 -4.73 -23.43 -13.90
C GLY A 825 -4.26 -24.87 -13.68
N LEU A 826 -3.08 -25.05 -13.09
CA LEU A 826 -2.52 -26.36 -12.78
C LEU A 826 -2.69 -26.72 -11.30
N THR A 827 -2.81 -28.02 -11.03
CA THR A 827 -2.80 -28.63 -9.70
C THR A 827 -1.40 -28.60 -9.09
N ASP A 828 -1.28 -28.74 -7.77
CA ASP A 828 0.02 -28.76 -7.10
C ASP A 828 0.89 -29.96 -7.54
N VAL A 829 0.27 -31.08 -7.94
CA VAL A 829 0.97 -32.26 -8.50
C VAL A 829 1.57 -31.93 -9.87
N GLU A 830 0.78 -31.34 -10.77
CA GLU A 830 1.26 -30.92 -12.10
C GLU A 830 2.37 -29.86 -12.00
N ILE A 831 2.26 -28.93 -11.05
CA ILE A 831 3.31 -27.92 -10.81
C ILE A 831 4.61 -28.57 -10.33
N ALA A 832 4.53 -29.57 -9.46
CA ALA A 832 5.71 -30.30 -9.01
C ALA A 832 6.36 -31.08 -10.16
N GLU A 833 5.57 -31.77 -11.00
CA GLU A 833 6.05 -32.45 -12.21
C GLU A 833 6.75 -31.48 -13.17
N LEU A 834 6.10 -30.36 -13.50
CA LEU A 834 6.69 -29.35 -14.39
C LEU A 834 7.91 -28.67 -13.77
N THR A 835 7.95 -28.51 -12.45
CA THR A 835 9.12 -27.94 -11.77
C THR A 835 10.35 -28.82 -11.99
N GLU A 836 10.24 -30.13 -11.79
CA GLU A 836 11.35 -31.04 -12.03
C GLU A 836 11.70 -31.12 -13.53
N HIS A 837 10.71 -31.15 -14.41
CA HIS A 837 10.91 -31.11 -15.85
C HIS A 837 11.69 -29.85 -16.29
N PHE A 838 11.28 -28.66 -15.83
CA PHE A 838 11.94 -27.41 -16.21
C PHE A 838 13.33 -27.25 -15.58
N LYS A 839 13.56 -27.80 -14.38
CA LYS A 839 14.90 -27.85 -13.79
C LYS A 839 15.85 -28.69 -14.63
N GLN A 840 15.39 -29.83 -15.16
CA GLN A 840 16.17 -30.71 -16.04
C GLN A 840 16.38 -30.12 -17.44
N ASN A 841 15.41 -29.36 -17.94
CA ASN A 841 15.41 -28.78 -19.29
C ASN A 841 15.68 -27.26 -19.29
N THR A 842 16.50 -26.77 -18.35
CA THR A 842 16.91 -25.36 -18.29
C THR A 842 18.01 -25.07 -19.31
N ILE A 843 17.80 -24.07 -20.18
CA ILE A 843 18.83 -23.54 -21.10
C ILE A 843 19.72 -22.52 -20.38
N THR A 844 19.13 -21.65 -19.56
CA THR A 844 19.87 -20.62 -18.82
C THR A 844 19.21 -20.37 -17.48
N ASP A 845 19.99 -20.43 -16.40
CA ASP A 845 19.52 -20.20 -15.03
C ASP A 845 19.96 -18.82 -14.53
N HIS A 846 18.97 -17.97 -14.22
CA HIS A 846 19.16 -16.65 -13.61
C HIS A 846 18.61 -16.63 -12.16
N GLY A 847 18.62 -17.77 -11.49
CA GLY A 847 18.12 -17.96 -10.13
C GLY A 847 16.59 -18.07 -10.11
N ARG A 848 15.90 -16.94 -9.94
CA ARG A 848 14.42 -16.93 -9.87
C ARG A 848 13.75 -17.13 -11.22
N TYR A 849 14.47 -16.85 -12.30
CA TYR A 849 13.99 -16.94 -13.68
C TYR A 849 14.86 -17.92 -14.46
N ARG A 850 14.24 -18.80 -15.23
CA ARG A 850 14.91 -19.79 -16.06
C ARG A 850 14.38 -19.74 -17.48
N ARG A 851 15.28 -19.63 -18.45
CA ARG A 851 14.95 -19.96 -19.84
C ARG A 851 14.99 -21.46 -19.98
N VAL A 852 13.94 -22.04 -20.55
CA VAL A 852 13.77 -23.50 -20.64
C VAL A 852 13.65 -23.94 -22.08
N GLN A 853 13.93 -25.21 -22.34
CA GLN A 853 13.71 -25.80 -23.65
C GLN A 853 12.21 -25.74 -23.97
N PRO A 854 11.82 -25.18 -25.13
CA PRO A 854 10.41 -25.06 -25.49
C PRO A 854 9.87 -26.41 -25.92
N ASN A 855 9.47 -27.25 -24.97
CA ASN A 855 8.94 -28.60 -25.23
C ASN A 855 7.63 -28.91 -24.49
N VAL A 856 7.13 -27.97 -23.69
CA VAL A 856 5.84 -28.10 -22.98
C VAL A 856 4.82 -27.21 -23.66
N VAL A 857 3.75 -27.80 -24.19
CA VAL A 857 2.61 -27.07 -24.80
C VAL A 857 1.47 -26.98 -23.79
N LEU A 858 0.91 -25.78 -23.65
CA LEU A 858 -0.21 -25.45 -22.77
C LEU A 858 -1.37 -24.92 -23.59
N GLU A 859 -2.58 -25.39 -23.30
CA GLU A 859 -3.80 -24.72 -23.74
C GLU A 859 -4.10 -23.59 -22.75
N VAL A 860 -4.06 -22.35 -23.22
CA VAL A 860 -4.25 -21.15 -22.41
C VAL A 860 -5.53 -20.43 -22.81
N ALA A 861 -6.47 -20.35 -21.87
CA ALA A 861 -7.66 -19.54 -21.97
C ALA A 861 -7.36 -18.08 -21.59
N PHE A 862 -8.03 -17.13 -22.24
CA PHE A 862 -7.86 -15.70 -21.94
C PHE A 862 -9.15 -14.91 -22.19
N ASN A 863 -9.22 -13.74 -21.55
CA ASN A 863 -10.39 -12.87 -21.68
C ASN A 863 -10.35 -12.03 -22.95
N SER A 864 -9.18 -11.54 -23.35
CA SER A 864 -9.00 -10.75 -24.58
C SER A 864 -7.52 -10.69 -24.98
N ILE A 865 -7.24 -10.27 -26.21
CA ILE A 865 -5.88 -10.01 -26.72
C ILE A 865 -5.74 -8.51 -26.95
N GLN A 866 -4.66 -7.91 -26.46
CA GLN A 866 -4.40 -6.47 -26.58
C GLN A 866 -3.05 -6.23 -27.27
N PRO A 867 -2.90 -5.13 -28.06
CA PRO A 867 -1.60 -4.70 -28.53
C PRO A 867 -0.64 -4.48 -27.35
N SER A 868 0.59 -4.97 -27.47
CA SER A 868 1.57 -4.93 -26.40
C SER A 868 2.97 -4.70 -26.93
N THR A 869 3.60 -3.62 -26.48
CA THR A 869 5.02 -3.34 -26.71
C THR A 869 5.95 -4.14 -25.79
N ARG A 870 5.41 -4.86 -24.80
CA ARG A 870 6.18 -5.62 -23.79
C ARG A 870 6.51 -7.05 -24.18
N HIS A 871 5.84 -7.58 -25.21
CA HIS A 871 5.93 -8.98 -25.62
C HIS A 871 6.39 -9.00 -27.09
N ALA A 872 7.32 -9.89 -27.44
CA ALA A 872 7.93 -9.90 -28.78
C ALA A 872 6.89 -10.18 -29.89
N SER A 873 5.78 -10.83 -29.57
CA SER A 873 4.65 -11.03 -30.49
C SER A 873 3.94 -9.73 -30.89
N GLY A 874 4.16 -8.62 -30.19
CA GLY A 874 3.38 -7.38 -30.32
C GLY A 874 1.97 -7.48 -29.72
N LEU A 875 1.64 -8.60 -29.07
CA LEU A 875 0.34 -8.90 -28.47
C LEU A 875 0.51 -9.37 -27.02
N ALA A 876 -0.51 -9.16 -26.19
CA ALA A 876 -0.58 -9.68 -24.82
C ALA A 876 -1.95 -10.28 -24.52
N LEU A 877 -1.94 -11.48 -23.94
CA LEU A 877 -3.16 -12.10 -23.42
C LEU A 877 -3.59 -11.45 -22.09
N ARG A 878 -4.88 -11.12 -21.95
CA ARG A 878 -5.47 -10.64 -20.70
C ARG A 878 -6.04 -11.79 -19.88
N PHE A 879 -5.64 -11.84 -18.61
CA PHE A 879 -6.01 -12.88 -17.66
C PHE A 879 -5.78 -14.31 -18.18
N PRO A 880 -4.59 -14.61 -18.73
CA PRO A 880 -4.30 -15.95 -19.22
C PRO A 880 -4.36 -16.96 -18.07
N ARG A 881 -5.04 -18.08 -18.32
CA ARG A 881 -5.12 -19.23 -17.40
C ARG A 881 -4.89 -20.52 -18.15
N ILE A 882 -4.10 -21.40 -17.54
CA ILE A 882 -3.79 -22.70 -18.12
C ILE A 882 -5.01 -23.58 -17.97
N LYS A 883 -5.54 -24.08 -19.08
CA LYS A 883 -6.70 -24.97 -19.09
C LYS A 883 -6.27 -26.43 -19.06
N ALA A 884 -5.22 -26.77 -19.81
CA ALA A 884 -4.67 -28.11 -19.88
C ALA A 884 -3.20 -28.11 -20.30
N ILE A 885 -2.46 -29.14 -19.87
CA ILE A 885 -1.15 -29.49 -20.44
C ILE A 885 -1.41 -30.36 -21.68
N ARG A 886 -1.02 -29.89 -22.85
CA ARG A 886 -1.31 -30.55 -24.14
C ARG A 886 -0.23 -31.57 -24.49
N ARG A 887 -0.25 -32.71 -23.82
CA ARG A 887 0.69 -33.83 -24.05
C ARG A 887 0.53 -34.48 -25.43
N ASP A 888 -0.60 -34.23 -26.09
CA ASP A 888 -0.92 -34.64 -27.45
C ASP A 888 -0.30 -33.74 -28.53
N LYS A 889 0.26 -32.59 -28.14
CA LYS A 889 0.80 -31.57 -29.05
C LYS A 889 2.30 -31.37 -28.87
N ASN A 890 2.99 -31.10 -29.98
CA ASN A 890 4.38 -30.66 -30.00
C ASN A 890 4.48 -29.17 -30.38
N VAL A 891 5.69 -28.62 -30.33
CA VAL A 891 5.98 -27.21 -30.62
C VAL A 891 5.53 -26.80 -32.02
N ASP A 892 5.53 -27.71 -32.98
CA ASP A 892 5.13 -27.44 -34.38
C ASP A 892 3.61 -27.32 -34.54
N SER A 893 2.85 -27.75 -33.53
CA SER A 893 1.38 -27.74 -33.52
C SER A 893 0.76 -26.66 -32.61
N ILE A 894 1.58 -25.70 -32.14
CA ILE A 894 1.11 -24.53 -31.40
C ILE A 894 0.47 -23.50 -32.32
N ASP A 895 -0.38 -22.66 -31.74
CA ASP A 895 -1.04 -21.59 -32.47
C ASP A 895 -0.07 -20.49 -32.90
N THR A 896 -0.45 -19.79 -33.97
CA THR A 896 0.41 -18.84 -34.67
C THR A 896 0.10 -17.40 -34.33
N LEU A 897 1.07 -16.52 -34.57
CA LEU A 897 0.90 -15.09 -34.39
C LEU A 897 -0.24 -14.54 -35.25
N GLN A 898 -0.41 -15.04 -36.47
CA GLN A 898 -1.51 -14.65 -37.35
C GLN A 898 -2.86 -15.03 -36.73
N TYR A 899 -3.01 -16.27 -36.25
CA TYR A 899 -4.24 -16.69 -35.58
C TYR A 899 -4.54 -15.85 -34.33
N ALA A 900 -3.53 -15.53 -33.53
CA ALA A 900 -3.67 -14.61 -32.39
C ALA A 900 -4.12 -13.20 -32.83
N ARG A 901 -3.64 -12.68 -33.96
CA ARG A 901 -4.11 -11.39 -34.52
C ARG A 901 -5.56 -11.47 -35.00
N GLU A 902 -5.97 -12.57 -35.62
CA GLU A 902 -7.37 -12.78 -36.04
C GLU A 902 -8.32 -12.81 -34.84
N LEU A 903 -7.93 -13.51 -33.76
CA LEU A 903 -8.69 -13.52 -32.51
C LEU A 903 -8.75 -12.14 -31.85
N ALA A 904 -7.69 -11.33 -31.94
CA ALA A 904 -7.69 -9.96 -31.45
C ALA A 904 -8.69 -9.06 -32.21
N ILE A 905 -8.78 -9.21 -33.54
CA ILE A 905 -9.73 -8.44 -34.39
C ILE A 905 -11.17 -8.86 -34.09
N ARG A 906 -11.45 -10.16 -33.95
CA ARG A 906 -12.79 -10.69 -33.61
C ARG A 906 -13.27 -10.29 -32.21
N SER A 907 -12.34 -9.95 -31.32
CA SER A 907 -12.65 -9.50 -29.95
C SER A 907 -12.90 -7.98 -29.84
N GLY A 908 -12.58 -7.21 -30.89
CA GLY A 908 -12.70 -5.75 -30.93
C GLY A 908 -13.94 -5.21 -31.66
N ASN A 909 -14.68 -6.07 -32.37
CA ASN A 909 -16.03 -5.83 -32.89
C ASN A 909 -17.07 -6.41 -31.94
#